data_AF-A0A0Q6AU44-F1
#
_entry.id   AF-A0A0Q6AU44-F1
#
_cell.length_a   1.000
_cell.length_b   1.000
_cell.length_c   1.000
_cell.angle_alpha   90.00
_cell.angle_beta   90.00
_cell.angle_gamma   90.00
#
_symmetry.space_group_name_H-M   'P 1'
#
loop_
_entity.id
_entity.type
_entity.pdbx_description
1 polymer ?
#
loop_
_entity_poly.entity_id
_entity_poly.type
_entity_poly.pdbx_seq_one_letter_code
_entity_poly.pdbx_strand_id
1 'polypeptide(L)'
;MTIVRKRAALLLAGVAWGGAAIAQVPVNGGPYNASFLDGGIGIERPVEGGESVAAAGAPYSMTAWVRAGERQSGEMPLIALGDTRVLALVDGRLVLRDGSAALAGPQVSAGRWTQVAAVSDGSRATLYVDGRRVAAGALASAATTPVIHIARAVPGKPHFGGTLVGATLHGRALPAAEIAALPRPDFANVQLWQVGVQWPFQKQANIGLTQQQDPWTLPQTHGDAYTAPVAKPVPTAPTVQPTAPGRWQLNGWQLAAALEVAGDGAALSRPGSPNGTWRAATVPGTVLQTLVDRGVYPDPYYGLNNLRIPESLARQDYWYRTRFTVPAEAAGRKLTIVFGGINYAADIWANGVKLGQTRGAFIRGQYDLVPVAGENVIAVKVSPPPHPGIPHEQSVKGGVGENGGQLAIDGPTFVATEGWDWIPGIRDRNTGLWRPVELVAHGSVRILDPQVVTDLPLPRTDSADVYVTVPIDNAGPAGQVTVKVAFEGVAVERTVTAPTGKSEVRFTPADFPALRVANPKLWWPNGYGAPNLYRATYQVSDAGGVSDSKTGRFGIREVSYDLSLFDAAGKLRRVNVQTTDGGLAGQKLIDVRHEAIKQSPTGWAESLTPAGETSRAVTAITETLPEPHLTIRVNGVKIAARGGNWGMDDAMKRVSYDWLAPFFRLQREANMNVIRNWMGTNTEAEFYDLADENGMMILNDFWQSTQNFQIEPDDSSLFLANARDTIARYRNHPSIILWFGRNEGVPTPALNQGLDDAVFQLDGTRWFTGSSNVVNLQGSGPYNYRAPVGYFTDLATGFSVETGTPSLSTAESIAAYVPAADRWPLGDVLAYHDWHFAGNGDTKTFMQTLSTMFGPGKDFADFERKAQMMNLETHKAMYEGFLGHLWTKNSGRLLWMTHPAWPSNAWQIYSWDYDTHAAYYGAKKAAEPIHVQLNLPGNELVVLNTTQADRRGLTASVRVVGLDNAELFTRSDKVDALANRATPLAAVPLDALFATRPMVLVSLKLTDASGRLVSENFYWRARDTASYQALNGLAPATIASTMTAPVVDGSDRAVTVTLANTGTVPALNAKLTLIGASGKRILPAFYSDNYVALLPGERKTITIRYPASIVTRPSVTLRGWNVGEATVGR
;
A
#
# COMPACT_ATOMS: atom_id res chain seq x y z
N MET A 1 34.34 39.52 -6.45
CA MET A 1 34.96 40.48 -7.39
C MET A 1 34.00 40.78 -8.53
N THR A 2 33.37 41.95 -8.44
CA THR A 2 33.09 42.99 -9.45
C THR A 2 33.00 42.70 -10.98
N ILE A 3 31.97 43.34 -11.61
CA ILE A 3 31.86 43.92 -12.99
C ILE A 3 31.33 42.94 -14.07
N VAL A 4 30.23 43.16 -14.83
CA VAL A 4 29.76 44.35 -15.60
C VAL A 4 28.22 44.42 -15.72
N ARG A 5 27.64 45.62 -15.50
CA ARG A 5 26.33 46.11 -15.99
C ARG A 5 26.54 46.97 -17.25
N LYS A 6 25.55 47.02 -18.18
CA LYS A 6 25.14 48.21 -18.99
C LYS A 6 23.74 47.91 -19.59
N ARG A 7 22.66 48.58 -19.15
CA ARG A 7 22.13 49.93 -19.49
C ARG A 7 21.39 49.99 -20.85
N ALA A 8 20.08 50.24 -20.81
CA ALA A 8 19.49 51.52 -21.24
C ALA A 8 17.99 51.60 -20.87
N ALA A 9 17.66 52.57 -20.01
CA ALA A 9 16.34 53.18 -19.93
C ALA A 9 16.42 54.52 -20.69
N LEU A 10 15.35 54.95 -21.37
CA LEU A 10 14.82 56.33 -21.30
C LEU A 10 13.57 56.53 -22.18
N LEU A 11 12.53 57.10 -21.53
CA LEU A 11 11.58 58.13 -21.98
C LEU A 11 10.56 57.84 -23.09
N LEU A 12 9.29 57.87 -22.70
CA LEU A 12 8.40 58.97 -23.09
C LEU A 12 7.28 59.14 -22.03
N ALA A 13 7.28 60.32 -21.40
CA ALA A 13 6.21 60.79 -20.55
C ALA A 13 5.20 61.61 -21.37
N GLY A 14 3.93 61.54 -20.98
CA GLY A 14 2.91 62.52 -21.34
C GLY A 14 1.78 61.96 -22.20
N VAL A 15 0.62 61.73 -21.59
CA VAL A 15 -0.57 62.58 -21.69
C VAL A 15 -1.69 61.87 -20.91
N ALA A 16 -2.05 62.41 -19.75
CA ALA A 16 -3.26 62.04 -19.03
C ALA A 16 -4.44 62.71 -19.73
N TRP A 17 -5.28 61.93 -20.42
CA TRP A 17 -6.64 62.30 -20.80
C TRP A 17 -7.59 61.27 -20.21
N GLY A 18 -8.57 61.77 -19.46
CA GLY A 18 -9.56 60.96 -18.76
C GLY A 18 -10.44 60.13 -19.69
N GLY A 19 -10.83 58.97 -19.17
CA GLY A 19 -11.75 58.04 -19.82
C GLY A 19 -11.68 56.70 -19.11
N ALA A 20 -12.50 56.53 -18.06
CA ALA A 20 -12.70 55.26 -17.39
C ALA A 20 -13.18 54.20 -18.40
N ALA A 21 -12.30 53.29 -18.80
CA ALA A 21 -12.60 52.17 -19.68
C ALA A 21 -11.72 50.95 -19.34
N ILE A 22 -11.80 50.45 -18.10
CA ILE A 22 -11.14 49.22 -17.62
C ILE A 22 -12.06 48.68 -16.49
N ALA A 23 -12.74 47.53 -16.49
CA ALA A 23 -12.72 46.31 -17.29
C ALA A 23 -14.16 45.73 -17.45
N GLN A 24 -14.57 45.32 -18.65
CA GLN A 24 -15.95 44.84 -18.93
C GLN A 24 -16.18 43.36 -18.56
N VAL A 25 -15.12 42.55 -18.57
CA VAL A 25 -15.05 41.18 -18.06
C VAL A 25 -13.99 41.19 -16.96
N PRO A 26 -14.31 40.79 -15.72
CA PRO A 26 -13.31 40.68 -14.66
C PRO A 26 -12.18 39.73 -15.05
N VAL A 27 -11.00 39.88 -14.45
CA VAL A 27 -9.91 38.91 -14.66
C VAL A 27 -10.37 37.53 -14.17
N ASN A 28 -10.09 36.49 -14.97
CA ASN A 28 -10.68 35.15 -14.83
C ASN A 28 -12.22 35.09 -15.02
N GLY A 29 -12.87 36.11 -15.57
CA GLY A 29 -14.30 36.09 -15.87
C GLY A 29 -14.68 35.27 -17.11
N GLY A 30 -13.71 34.86 -17.95
CA GLY A 30 -13.92 34.14 -19.21
C GLY A 30 -13.38 34.90 -20.43
N PRO A 31 -13.69 34.45 -21.67
CA PRO A 31 -14.56 33.32 -21.99
C PRO A 31 -13.92 31.95 -21.68
N TYR A 32 -14.73 31.03 -21.18
CA TYR A 32 -14.38 29.61 -21.06
C TYR A 32 -15.01 28.81 -22.21
N ASN A 33 -14.20 28.02 -22.90
CA ASN A 33 -14.60 27.06 -23.93
C ASN A 33 -14.24 25.66 -23.44
N ALA A 34 -15.23 24.90 -22.97
CA ALA A 34 -14.98 23.66 -22.23
C ALA A 34 -16.05 22.59 -22.46
N SER A 35 -15.62 21.34 -22.44
CA SER A 35 -16.49 20.15 -22.41
C SER A 35 -16.39 19.48 -21.04
N PHE A 36 -17.53 19.01 -20.57
CA PHE A 36 -17.72 18.47 -19.22
C PHE A 36 -18.36 17.08 -19.31
N LEU A 37 -17.84 16.15 -18.51
CA LEU A 37 -18.38 14.81 -18.36
C LEU A 37 -19.57 14.82 -17.39
N ASP A 38 -20.62 14.05 -17.66
CA ASP A 38 -21.79 13.92 -16.77
C ASP A 38 -21.40 13.49 -15.34
N GLY A 39 -20.43 12.59 -15.20
CA GLY A 39 -19.87 12.18 -13.89
C GLY A 39 -18.62 12.95 -13.44
N GLY A 40 -18.26 14.04 -14.13
CA GLY A 40 -16.98 14.73 -13.97
C GLY A 40 -16.99 15.92 -13.01
N ILE A 41 -16.03 16.82 -13.23
CA ILE A 41 -15.85 18.06 -12.46
C ILE A 41 -16.07 19.30 -13.31
N GLY A 42 -16.25 20.44 -12.63
CA GLY A 42 -16.30 21.77 -13.23
C GLY A 42 -14.97 22.52 -13.20
N ILE A 43 -14.99 23.75 -13.69
CA ILE A 43 -13.89 24.72 -13.57
C ILE A 43 -14.18 25.65 -12.40
N GLU A 44 -13.18 25.91 -11.57
CA GLU A 44 -13.23 26.91 -10.51
C GLU A 44 -12.06 27.88 -10.63
N ARG A 45 -12.32 29.19 -10.57
CA ARG A 45 -11.28 30.22 -10.59
C ARG A 45 -11.64 31.41 -9.67
N PRO A 46 -10.67 31.95 -8.91
CA PRO A 46 -10.88 33.23 -8.25
C PRO A 46 -11.04 34.35 -9.29
N VAL A 47 -11.99 35.25 -9.06
CA VAL A 47 -12.20 36.46 -9.87
C VAL A 47 -11.37 37.57 -9.25
N GLU A 48 -10.23 37.92 -9.87
CA GLU A 48 -9.32 38.93 -9.32
C GLU A 48 -9.96 40.33 -9.38
N GLY A 49 -9.97 41.04 -8.25
CA GLY A 49 -10.71 42.30 -8.09
C GLY A 49 -12.25 42.14 -8.14
N GLY A 50 -12.73 40.90 -7.92
CA GLY A 50 -14.12 40.52 -8.06
C GLY A 50 -15.04 40.96 -6.91
N GLU A 51 -14.53 41.64 -5.87
CA GLU A 51 -15.34 42.06 -4.73
C GLU A 51 -16.50 42.98 -5.16
N SER A 52 -16.23 43.83 -6.16
CA SER A 52 -17.22 44.76 -6.71
C SER A 52 -18.38 44.05 -7.41
N VAL A 53 -18.11 43.03 -8.21
CA VAL A 53 -19.15 42.23 -8.88
C VAL A 53 -19.83 41.27 -7.91
N ALA A 54 -19.16 40.84 -6.85
CA ALA A 54 -19.70 39.91 -5.84
C ALA A 54 -20.53 40.61 -4.73
N ALA A 55 -20.46 41.93 -4.62
CA ALA A 55 -21.20 42.70 -3.61
C ALA A 55 -22.72 42.66 -3.80
N ALA A 56 -23.49 42.76 -2.71
CA ALA A 56 -24.94 42.86 -2.79
C ALA A 56 -25.38 44.07 -3.64
N GLY A 57 -26.40 43.88 -4.48
CA GLY A 57 -26.89 44.90 -5.41
C GLY A 57 -25.97 45.18 -6.62
N ALA A 58 -24.85 44.47 -6.77
CA ALA A 58 -23.96 44.65 -7.92
C ALA A 58 -24.62 44.15 -9.23
N PRO A 59 -24.49 44.89 -10.34
CA PRO A 59 -24.91 44.42 -11.65
C PRO A 59 -23.94 43.36 -12.20
N TYR A 60 -24.47 42.39 -12.94
CA TYR A 60 -23.66 41.37 -13.59
C TYR A 60 -24.38 40.77 -14.80
N SER A 61 -23.62 40.12 -15.67
CA SER A 61 -24.19 39.26 -16.72
C SER A 61 -23.44 37.95 -16.82
N MET A 62 -24.15 36.86 -17.06
CA MET A 62 -23.58 35.54 -17.39
C MET A 62 -24.04 35.16 -18.78
N THR A 63 -23.12 34.86 -19.69
CA THR A 63 -23.42 34.53 -21.09
C THR A 63 -22.72 33.24 -21.48
N ALA A 64 -23.36 32.36 -22.27
CA ALA A 64 -22.71 31.20 -22.87
C ALA A 64 -23.47 30.70 -24.11
N TRP A 65 -22.80 29.96 -24.97
CA TRP A 65 -23.41 28.97 -25.86
C TRP A 65 -23.37 27.61 -25.19
N VAL A 66 -24.53 26.96 -25.08
CA VAL A 66 -24.71 25.68 -24.36
C VAL A 66 -25.11 24.61 -25.36
N ARG A 67 -24.48 23.44 -25.26
CA ARG A 67 -24.94 22.20 -25.89
C ARG A 67 -24.87 21.07 -24.87
N ALA A 68 -26.01 20.77 -24.25
CA ALA A 68 -26.12 19.58 -23.38
C ALA A 68 -25.99 18.31 -24.23
N GLY A 69 -25.30 17.29 -23.73
CA GLY A 69 -25.12 16.01 -24.42
C GLY A 69 -26.43 15.26 -24.58
N GLU A 70 -27.18 15.13 -23.48
CA GLU A 70 -28.49 14.48 -23.42
C GLU A 70 -29.49 15.31 -22.59
N ARG A 71 -30.73 14.83 -22.50
CA ARG A 71 -31.72 15.46 -21.61
C ARG A 71 -31.39 15.10 -20.17
N GLN A 72 -30.94 16.07 -19.41
CA GLN A 72 -30.56 15.87 -18.01
C GLN A 72 -31.68 16.37 -17.06
N SER A 73 -31.99 15.57 -16.04
CA SER A 73 -32.97 15.89 -14.98
C SER A 73 -32.27 16.45 -13.76
N GLY A 74 -32.94 17.27 -12.95
CA GLY A 74 -32.37 17.94 -11.80
C GLY A 74 -31.75 19.30 -12.14
N GLU A 75 -31.11 19.92 -11.14
CA GLU A 75 -30.47 21.23 -11.28
C GLU A 75 -28.97 21.10 -11.55
N MET A 76 -28.53 21.70 -12.65
CA MET A 76 -27.17 21.64 -13.15
C MET A 76 -26.64 23.05 -13.37
N PRO A 77 -25.76 23.55 -12.49
CA PRO A 77 -25.11 24.83 -12.69
C PRO A 77 -24.37 24.87 -14.03
N LEU A 78 -24.53 25.95 -14.78
CA LEU A 78 -23.75 26.23 -15.99
C LEU A 78 -22.67 27.27 -15.71
N ILE A 79 -23.04 28.39 -15.09
CA ILE A 79 -22.15 29.45 -14.63
C ILE A 79 -22.62 29.87 -13.24
N ALA A 80 -21.71 29.98 -12.28
CA ALA A 80 -21.99 30.51 -10.95
C ALA A 80 -20.94 31.54 -10.54
N LEU A 81 -21.36 32.52 -9.73
CA LEU A 81 -20.47 33.41 -8.97
C LEU A 81 -20.70 33.12 -7.48
N GLY A 82 -19.72 32.45 -6.86
CA GLY A 82 -19.82 31.80 -5.56
C GLY A 82 -20.96 30.79 -5.50
N ASP A 83 -21.63 30.70 -4.35
CA ASP A 83 -22.68 29.72 -4.09
C ASP A 83 -24.11 30.26 -4.33
N THR A 84 -24.25 31.58 -4.51
CA THR A 84 -25.57 32.24 -4.43
C THR A 84 -26.12 32.68 -5.78
N ARG A 85 -25.25 33.05 -6.75
CA ARG A 85 -25.66 33.52 -8.07
C ARG A 85 -25.36 32.46 -9.11
N VAL A 86 -26.39 31.78 -9.60
CA VAL A 86 -26.24 30.55 -10.39
C VAL A 86 -27.16 30.58 -11.60
N LEU A 87 -26.58 30.59 -12.79
CA LEU A 87 -27.27 30.25 -14.04
C LEU A 87 -27.19 28.74 -14.25
N ALA A 88 -28.33 28.06 -14.27
CA ALA A 88 -28.44 26.61 -14.30
C ALA A 88 -29.47 26.11 -15.33
N LEU A 89 -29.40 24.82 -15.65
CA LEU A 89 -30.51 24.06 -16.21
C LEU A 89 -31.23 23.32 -15.08
N VAL A 90 -32.54 23.48 -14.94
CA VAL A 90 -33.39 22.73 -13.99
C VAL A 90 -34.41 21.94 -14.79
N ASP A 91 -34.26 20.62 -14.87
CA ASP A 91 -35.09 19.75 -15.72
C ASP A 91 -35.13 20.23 -17.18
N GLY A 92 -33.97 20.67 -17.67
CA GLY A 92 -33.77 21.25 -19.00
C GLY A 92 -34.25 22.70 -19.16
N ARG A 93 -34.84 23.34 -18.14
CA ARG A 93 -35.25 24.76 -18.19
C ARG A 93 -34.11 25.68 -17.76
N LEU A 94 -33.90 26.77 -18.48
CA LEU A 94 -32.94 27.80 -18.06
C LEU A 94 -33.45 28.50 -16.81
N VAL A 95 -32.67 28.53 -15.73
CA VAL A 95 -33.02 29.18 -14.47
C VAL A 95 -31.85 30.01 -13.97
N LEU A 96 -32.09 31.25 -13.57
CA LEU A 96 -31.16 32.04 -12.78
C LEU A 96 -31.63 32.02 -11.32
N ARG A 97 -30.76 31.56 -10.42
CA ARG A 97 -30.93 31.75 -8.97
C ARG A 97 -30.02 32.86 -8.49
N ASP A 98 -30.54 33.67 -7.59
CA ASP A 98 -29.77 34.70 -6.89
C ASP A 98 -30.25 34.75 -5.43
N GLY A 99 -29.42 34.23 -4.52
CA GLY A 99 -29.82 33.97 -3.14
C GLY A 99 -30.93 32.92 -3.05
N SER A 100 -32.02 33.23 -2.34
CA SER A 100 -33.19 32.34 -2.20
C SER A 100 -34.20 32.46 -3.34
N ALA A 101 -34.04 33.44 -4.23
CA ALA A 101 -34.98 33.73 -5.29
C ALA A 101 -34.51 33.14 -6.64
N ALA A 102 -35.46 32.90 -7.54
CA ALA A 102 -35.17 32.31 -8.85
C ALA A 102 -36.06 32.89 -9.95
N LEU A 103 -35.49 33.02 -11.14
CA LEU A 103 -36.17 33.39 -12.38
C LEU A 103 -36.05 32.24 -13.38
N ALA A 104 -37.18 31.70 -13.84
CA ALA A 104 -37.20 30.57 -14.76
C ALA A 104 -37.58 31.00 -16.19
N GLY A 105 -36.83 30.50 -17.16
CA GLY A 105 -37.05 30.65 -18.60
C GLY A 105 -37.57 29.36 -19.24
N PRO A 106 -37.50 29.24 -20.58
CA PRO A 106 -37.99 28.09 -21.34
C PRO A 106 -37.04 26.89 -21.25
N GLN A 107 -37.45 25.77 -21.84
CA GLN A 107 -36.58 24.61 -22.02
C GLN A 107 -35.49 24.87 -23.07
N VAL A 108 -34.28 24.39 -22.78
CA VAL A 108 -33.14 24.32 -23.69
C VAL A 108 -33.07 22.90 -24.24
N SER A 109 -33.04 22.74 -25.56
CA SER A 109 -33.02 21.42 -26.20
C SER A 109 -31.63 20.79 -26.11
N ALA A 110 -31.56 19.53 -25.66
CA ALA A 110 -30.32 18.76 -25.69
C ALA A 110 -29.82 18.54 -27.13
N GLY A 111 -28.52 18.33 -27.30
CA GLY A 111 -27.86 18.09 -28.58
C GLY A 111 -27.74 19.31 -29.51
N ARG A 112 -28.44 20.41 -29.22
CA ARG A 112 -28.45 21.65 -30.01
C ARG A 112 -27.68 22.76 -29.30
N TRP A 113 -26.93 23.55 -30.07
CA TRP A 113 -26.33 24.78 -29.59
C TRP A 113 -27.41 25.86 -29.36
N THR A 114 -27.46 26.38 -28.15
CA THR A 114 -28.37 27.45 -27.74
C THR A 114 -27.60 28.54 -27.03
N GLN A 115 -27.80 29.79 -27.44
CA GLN A 115 -27.24 30.93 -26.72
C GLN A 115 -28.08 31.18 -25.47
N VAL A 116 -27.46 31.30 -24.31
CA VAL A 116 -28.14 31.65 -23.05
C VAL A 116 -27.47 32.87 -22.44
N ALA A 117 -28.27 33.76 -21.84
CA ALA A 117 -27.76 34.83 -21.01
C ALA A 117 -28.66 35.12 -19.82
N ALA A 118 -28.05 35.48 -18.70
CA ALA A 118 -28.69 36.05 -17.52
C ALA A 118 -28.08 37.43 -17.25
N VAL A 119 -28.92 38.45 -17.09
CA VAL A 119 -28.47 39.83 -16.85
C VAL A 119 -29.18 40.36 -15.63
N SER A 120 -28.43 40.85 -14.64
CA SER A 120 -28.95 41.55 -13.46
C SER A 120 -28.42 42.98 -13.43
N ASP A 121 -29.31 43.95 -13.21
CA ASP A 121 -28.93 45.34 -12.93
C ASP A 121 -28.66 45.61 -11.43
N GLY A 122 -28.73 44.58 -10.59
CA GLY A 122 -28.64 44.68 -9.13
C GLY A 122 -29.97 44.51 -8.42
N SER A 123 -31.09 44.80 -9.10
CA SER A 123 -32.44 44.78 -8.55
C SER A 123 -33.42 43.90 -9.35
N ARG A 124 -33.19 43.79 -10.67
CA ARG A 124 -34.00 43.02 -11.61
C ARG A 124 -33.09 42.14 -12.46
N ALA A 125 -33.55 40.92 -12.70
CA ALA A 125 -32.89 39.99 -13.61
C ALA A 125 -33.72 39.76 -14.88
N THR A 126 -33.03 39.49 -15.99
CA THR A 126 -33.60 39.13 -17.28
C THR A 126 -32.86 37.93 -17.87
N LEU A 127 -33.60 36.94 -18.37
CA LEU A 127 -33.08 35.80 -19.11
C LEU A 127 -33.26 35.99 -20.61
N TYR A 128 -32.26 35.58 -21.38
CA TYR A 128 -32.28 35.57 -22.84
C TYR A 128 -31.92 34.18 -23.37
N VAL A 129 -32.59 33.80 -24.46
CA VAL A 129 -32.29 32.58 -25.23
C VAL A 129 -32.23 32.96 -26.72
N ASP A 130 -31.16 32.59 -27.42
CA ASP A 130 -30.92 32.93 -28.84
C ASP A 130 -31.14 34.43 -29.12
N GLY A 131 -30.56 35.28 -28.28
CA GLY A 131 -30.63 36.74 -28.37
C GLY A 131 -31.97 37.36 -27.96
N ARG A 132 -33.00 36.56 -27.65
CA ARG A 132 -34.35 37.03 -27.34
C ARG A 132 -34.62 36.97 -25.85
N ARG A 133 -35.23 38.02 -25.29
CA ARG A 133 -35.70 38.03 -23.90
C ARG A 133 -36.80 37.00 -23.73
N VAL A 134 -36.66 36.13 -22.72
CA VAL A 134 -37.61 35.03 -22.44
C VAL A 134 -38.22 35.07 -21.04
N ALA A 135 -37.58 35.75 -20.09
CA ALA A 135 -38.13 35.99 -18.75
C ALA A 135 -37.51 37.25 -18.14
N ALA A 136 -38.22 37.95 -17.25
CA ALA A 136 -37.65 38.99 -16.40
C ALA A 136 -38.46 39.14 -15.10
N GLY A 137 -37.80 39.52 -14.01
CA GLY A 137 -38.44 39.70 -12.71
C GLY A 137 -37.59 40.52 -11.74
N ALA A 138 -38.19 40.92 -10.62
CA ALA A 138 -37.44 41.47 -9.50
C ALA A 138 -36.59 40.35 -8.88
N LEU A 139 -35.28 40.54 -8.87
CA LEU A 139 -34.31 39.57 -8.37
C LEU A 139 -33.08 40.38 -7.94
N ALA A 140 -33.02 40.71 -6.64
CA ALA A 140 -31.94 41.52 -6.10
C ALA A 140 -30.66 40.67 -6.01
N SER A 141 -29.54 41.22 -6.47
CA SER A 141 -28.25 40.53 -6.44
C SER A 141 -27.80 40.33 -4.98
N ALA A 142 -27.72 39.09 -4.52
CA ALA A 142 -27.23 38.74 -3.19
C ALA A 142 -25.70 38.85 -3.12
N ALA A 143 -25.13 39.18 -1.96
CA ALA A 143 -23.68 39.10 -1.77
C ALA A 143 -23.18 37.66 -1.97
N THR A 144 -21.96 37.50 -2.48
CA THR A 144 -21.36 36.19 -2.76
C THR A 144 -19.83 36.25 -2.65
N THR A 145 -19.16 35.11 -2.81
CA THR A 145 -17.70 35.04 -2.91
C THR A 145 -17.26 35.35 -4.35
N PRO A 146 -16.12 36.03 -4.55
CA PRO A 146 -15.60 36.36 -5.88
C PRO A 146 -14.90 35.15 -6.52
N VAL A 147 -15.62 34.04 -6.67
CA VAL A 147 -15.13 32.81 -7.32
C VAL A 147 -16.09 32.43 -8.42
N ILE A 148 -15.62 32.32 -9.65
CA ILE A 148 -16.44 31.85 -10.76
C ILE A 148 -16.35 30.33 -10.85
N HIS A 149 -17.51 29.69 -11.06
CA HIS A 149 -17.58 28.29 -11.40
C HIS A 149 -18.24 28.10 -12.75
N ILE A 150 -17.66 27.24 -13.60
CA ILE A 150 -18.24 26.80 -14.86
C ILE A 150 -18.57 25.32 -14.72
N ALA A 151 -19.84 24.96 -14.93
CA ALA A 151 -20.36 23.60 -14.73
C ALA A 151 -19.97 23.00 -13.36
N ARG A 152 -20.23 23.70 -12.25
CA ARG A 152 -19.82 23.20 -10.93
C ARG A 152 -20.51 21.86 -10.58
N ALA A 153 -19.73 20.87 -10.18
CA ALA A 153 -20.26 19.67 -9.53
C ALA A 153 -20.77 20.02 -8.12
N VAL A 154 -22.03 19.71 -7.83
CA VAL A 154 -22.66 19.97 -6.53
C VAL A 154 -22.97 18.62 -5.88
N PRO A 155 -22.48 18.35 -4.66
CA PRO A 155 -22.74 17.09 -3.97
C PRO A 155 -24.24 16.75 -3.91
N GLY A 156 -24.59 15.52 -4.27
CA GLY A 156 -25.98 15.04 -4.29
C GLY A 156 -26.85 15.59 -5.44
N LYS A 157 -26.29 16.39 -6.36
CA LYS A 157 -26.96 16.85 -7.58
C LYS A 157 -26.24 16.28 -8.82
N PRO A 158 -26.97 16.11 -9.94
CA PRO A 158 -26.35 15.73 -11.21
C PRO A 158 -25.43 16.86 -11.72
N HIS A 159 -24.36 16.49 -12.41
CA HIS A 159 -23.37 17.42 -12.94
C HIS A 159 -23.54 17.61 -14.46
N PHE A 160 -23.37 18.85 -14.94
CA PHE A 160 -23.62 19.17 -16.36
C PHE A 160 -22.73 18.35 -17.30
N GLY A 161 -23.37 17.65 -18.24
CA GLY A 161 -22.70 16.82 -19.25
C GLY A 161 -22.93 17.42 -20.63
N GLY A 162 -21.88 17.95 -21.24
CA GLY A 162 -21.98 18.67 -22.51
C GLY A 162 -20.89 19.72 -22.70
N THR A 163 -21.14 20.69 -23.57
CA THR A 163 -20.16 21.71 -23.96
C THR A 163 -20.69 23.11 -23.71
N LEU A 164 -19.83 23.97 -23.15
CA LEU A 164 -20.04 25.40 -23.00
C LEU A 164 -18.99 26.15 -23.82
N VAL A 165 -19.42 27.10 -24.65
CA VAL A 165 -18.55 27.95 -25.46
C VAL A 165 -18.85 29.41 -25.16
N GLY A 166 -17.81 30.20 -24.94
CA GLY A 166 -17.95 31.62 -24.62
C GLY A 166 -18.60 31.86 -23.25
N ALA A 167 -18.45 30.93 -22.30
CA ALA A 167 -18.99 31.09 -20.96
C ALA A 167 -18.25 32.23 -20.24
N THR A 168 -18.96 33.32 -19.95
CA THR A 168 -18.35 34.58 -19.48
C THR A 168 -19.21 35.23 -18.41
N LEU A 169 -18.56 35.69 -17.34
CA LEU A 169 -19.08 36.61 -16.35
C LEU A 169 -18.66 38.04 -16.71
N HIS A 170 -19.63 38.95 -16.79
CA HIS A 170 -19.42 40.37 -17.02
C HIS A 170 -19.72 41.13 -15.73
N GLY A 171 -18.87 42.10 -15.38
CA GLY A 171 -19.02 42.96 -14.19
C GLY A 171 -20.08 44.06 -14.34
N ARG A 172 -21.01 43.90 -15.28
CA ARG A 172 -22.06 44.87 -15.60
C ARG A 172 -23.30 44.17 -16.17
N ALA A 173 -24.42 44.88 -16.19
CA ALA A 173 -25.60 44.48 -16.94
C ALA A 173 -25.40 44.76 -18.45
N LEU A 174 -25.43 43.72 -19.28
CA LEU A 174 -25.36 43.87 -20.74
C LEU A 174 -26.72 44.31 -21.30
N PRO A 175 -26.78 45.30 -22.20
CA PRO A 175 -28.01 45.67 -22.87
C PRO A 175 -28.44 44.58 -23.87
N ALA A 176 -29.75 44.46 -24.12
CA ALA A 176 -30.32 43.43 -25.00
C ALA A 176 -29.72 43.42 -26.41
N ALA A 177 -29.38 44.60 -26.96
CA ALA A 177 -28.73 44.72 -28.26
C ALA A 177 -27.34 44.06 -28.29
N GLU A 178 -26.55 44.19 -27.22
CA GLU A 178 -25.25 43.51 -27.13
C GLU A 178 -25.43 41.99 -27.03
N ILE A 179 -26.44 41.50 -26.30
CA ILE A 179 -26.72 40.05 -26.19
C ILE A 179 -27.15 39.47 -27.53
N ALA A 180 -28.04 40.16 -28.26
CA ALA A 180 -28.51 39.75 -29.58
C ALA A 180 -27.39 39.81 -30.65
N ALA A 181 -26.41 40.68 -30.46
CA ALA A 181 -25.26 40.86 -31.35
C ALA A 181 -24.06 39.95 -31.01
N LEU A 182 -24.12 39.16 -29.93
CA LEU A 182 -23.05 38.21 -29.61
C LEU A 182 -22.86 37.23 -30.78
N PRO A 183 -21.65 37.11 -31.34
CA PRO A 183 -21.42 36.29 -32.51
C PRO A 183 -21.66 34.82 -32.19
N ARG A 184 -22.27 34.10 -33.13
CA ARG A 184 -22.34 32.64 -33.09
C ARG A 184 -20.96 32.07 -33.48
N PRO A 185 -20.27 31.35 -32.58
CA PRO A 185 -18.98 30.75 -32.88
C PRO A 185 -19.11 29.71 -34.00
N ASP A 186 -18.05 29.57 -34.79
CA ASP A 186 -17.87 28.35 -35.58
C ASP A 186 -17.44 27.21 -34.65
N PHE A 187 -18.42 26.49 -34.13
CA PHE A 187 -18.22 25.47 -33.11
C PHE A 187 -17.25 24.36 -33.51
N ALA A 188 -17.04 24.12 -34.81
CA ALA A 188 -16.06 23.13 -35.29
C ALA A 188 -14.61 23.59 -35.10
N ASN A 189 -14.38 24.91 -35.04
CA ASN A 189 -13.06 25.53 -34.92
C ASN A 189 -12.75 26.05 -33.51
N VAL A 190 -13.69 25.89 -32.55
CA VAL A 190 -13.45 26.26 -31.16
C VAL A 190 -12.56 25.21 -30.49
N GLN A 191 -11.42 25.63 -29.95
CA GLN A 191 -10.62 24.79 -29.08
C GLN A 191 -11.32 24.63 -27.73
N LEU A 192 -11.62 23.38 -27.37
CA LEU A 192 -12.32 23.02 -26.14
C LEU A 192 -11.33 22.46 -25.13
N TRP A 193 -11.37 22.99 -23.91
CA TRP A 193 -10.78 22.32 -22.76
C TRP A 193 -11.64 21.11 -22.39
N GLN A 194 -11.08 19.90 -22.48
CA GLN A 194 -11.70 18.69 -21.94
C GLN A 194 -11.47 18.65 -20.42
N VAL A 195 -12.49 19.05 -19.65
CA VAL A 195 -12.36 19.24 -18.20
C VAL A 195 -12.39 17.89 -17.49
N GLY A 196 -11.37 17.63 -16.66
CA GLY A 196 -11.26 16.37 -15.90
C GLY A 196 -11.00 15.13 -16.75
N VAL A 197 -10.58 15.29 -18.01
CA VAL A 197 -10.21 14.17 -18.89
C VAL A 197 -8.68 14.11 -18.98
N GLN A 198 -8.15 12.89 -19.01
CA GLN A 198 -6.75 12.55 -19.15
C GLN A 198 -5.95 12.71 -17.86
N TRP A 199 -5.30 11.63 -17.45
CA TRP A 199 -4.30 11.66 -16.38
C TRP A 199 -3.10 12.54 -16.79
N PRO A 200 -2.62 13.44 -15.91
CA PRO A 200 -1.52 14.35 -16.25
C PRO A 200 -0.18 13.62 -16.38
N PHE A 201 0.64 14.09 -17.32
CA PHE A 201 2.04 13.69 -17.43
C PHE A 201 2.88 14.24 -16.27
N GLN A 202 3.98 13.54 -15.96
CA GLN A 202 4.99 14.04 -15.04
C GLN A 202 5.64 15.33 -15.56
N LYS A 203 5.81 16.31 -14.69
CA LYS A 203 6.40 17.64 -15.00
C LYS A 203 7.64 17.96 -14.17
N GLN A 204 7.83 17.26 -13.05
CA GLN A 204 8.90 17.49 -12.08
C GLN A 204 9.55 16.15 -11.70
N ALA A 205 10.84 16.17 -11.36
CA ALA A 205 11.59 15.00 -10.94
C ALA A 205 12.73 15.41 -9.98
N ASN A 206 12.90 14.63 -8.92
CA ASN A 206 14.01 14.61 -7.98
C ASN A 206 15.07 13.64 -8.52
N ILE A 207 16.32 14.08 -8.50
CA ILE A 207 17.49 13.28 -8.89
C ILE A 207 18.37 12.93 -7.68
N GLY A 208 17.89 13.19 -6.46
CA GLY A 208 18.65 13.00 -5.24
C GLY A 208 19.78 14.03 -5.08
N LEU A 209 20.71 13.74 -4.16
CA LEU A 209 21.86 14.58 -3.91
C LEU A 209 22.87 14.51 -5.06
N THR A 210 23.39 15.66 -5.50
CA THR A 210 24.45 15.76 -6.51
C THR A 210 25.84 15.98 -5.91
N GLN A 211 25.89 16.26 -4.60
CA GLN A 211 27.09 16.42 -3.81
C GLN A 211 26.84 15.88 -2.40
N GLN A 212 27.92 15.55 -1.68
CA GLN A 212 27.83 15.08 -0.30
C GLN A 212 27.21 16.15 0.61
N GLN A 213 26.50 15.71 1.65
CA GLN A 213 25.98 16.60 2.68
C GLN A 213 27.09 17.36 3.39
N ASP A 214 26.75 18.55 3.89
CA ASP A 214 27.65 19.33 4.72
C ASP A 214 28.00 18.54 6.00
N PRO A 215 29.29 18.44 6.39
CA PRO A 215 29.71 17.59 7.52
C PRO A 215 29.02 17.87 8.85
N TRP A 216 28.60 19.12 9.11
CA TRP A 216 27.91 19.50 10.34
C TRP A 216 26.42 19.11 10.37
N THR A 217 25.91 18.50 9.30
CA THR A 217 24.55 17.95 9.21
C THR A 217 24.52 16.43 9.34
N LEU A 218 25.67 15.77 9.32
CA LEU A 218 25.77 14.32 9.48
C LEU A 218 25.42 13.90 10.91
N PRO A 219 24.77 12.73 11.10
CA PRO A 219 24.39 12.24 12.42
C PRO A 219 25.60 11.93 13.30
N GLN A 220 25.48 12.19 14.60
CA GLN A 220 26.52 11.94 15.59
C GLN A 220 26.06 11.01 16.72
N THR A 221 26.96 10.17 17.21
CA THR A 221 26.75 9.31 18.40
C THR A 221 27.54 9.87 19.58
N HIS A 222 26.98 9.78 20.78
CA HIS A 222 27.66 10.15 22.00
C HIS A 222 28.79 9.16 22.33
N GLY A 223 30.01 9.69 22.51
CA GLY A 223 31.15 8.90 22.96
C GLY A 223 31.73 7.92 21.93
N ASP A 224 31.50 8.15 20.63
CA ASP A 224 32.02 7.32 19.52
C ASP A 224 31.61 5.83 19.64
N ALA A 225 30.34 5.56 19.92
CA ALA A 225 29.81 4.24 20.28
C ALA A 225 29.63 3.26 19.10
N TYR A 226 30.63 3.15 18.23
CA TYR A 226 30.67 2.17 17.13
C TYR A 226 31.15 0.80 17.64
N THR A 227 30.62 -0.28 17.06
CA THR A 227 31.04 -1.64 17.42
C THR A 227 32.10 -2.19 16.49
N ALA A 228 32.94 -3.10 16.98
CA ALA A 228 33.87 -3.84 16.12
C ALA A 228 33.13 -4.82 15.20
N PRO A 229 33.64 -5.10 13.98
CA PRO A 229 33.14 -6.18 13.14
C PRO A 229 33.23 -7.55 13.82
N VAL A 230 32.20 -8.39 13.63
CA VAL A 230 32.15 -9.75 14.18
C VAL A 230 31.80 -10.73 13.07
N ALA A 231 32.72 -11.65 12.77
CA ALA A 231 32.49 -12.68 11.76
C ALA A 231 31.49 -13.74 12.25
N LYS A 232 30.57 -14.13 11.37
CA LYS A 232 29.66 -15.26 11.56
C LYS A 232 30.26 -16.55 11.00
N PRO A 233 29.95 -17.71 11.60
CA PRO A 233 30.31 -19.01 11.04
C PRO A 233 29.87 -19.16 9.58
N VAL A 234 30.71 -19.78 8.76
CA VAL A 234 30.38 -20.09 7.37
C VAL A 234 29.35 -21.23 7.36
N PRO A 235 28.24 -21.11 6.60
CA PRO A 235 27.27 -22.19 6.46
C PRO A 235 27.91 -23.48 5.93
N THR A 236 27.50 -24.63 6.47
CA THR A 236 28.03 -25.96 6.10
C THR A 236 27.17 -26.69 5.05
N ALA A 237 26.26 -25.97 4.38
CA ALA A 237 25.40 -26.54 3.36
C ALA A 237 26.23 -27.15 2.21
N PRO A 238 25.84 -28.33 1.68
CA PRO A 238 26.56 -28.94 0.57
C PRO A 238 26.47 -28.04 -0.66
N THR A 239 27.58 -27.96 -1.41
CA THR A 239 27.67 -27.17 -2.64
C THR A 239 26.57 -27.52 -3.64
N VAL A 240 26.22 -28.79 -3.79
CA VAL A 240 25.11 -29.23 -4.63
C VAL A 240 24.04 -29.82 -3.72
N GLN A 241 23.04 -29.01 -3.41
CA GLN A 241 21.97 -29.38 -2.49
C GLN A 241 20.72 -29.78 -3.28
N PRO A 242 20.26 -31.04 -3.22
CA PRO A 242 19.02 -31.44 -3.90
C PRO A 242 17.82 -30.66 -3.37
N THR A 243 17.01 -30.09 -4.26
CA THR A 243 15.77 -29.37 -3.92
C THR A 243 14.53 -30.08 -4.46
N ALA A 244 14.65 -30.74 -5.62
CA ALA A 244 13.64 -31.61 -6.21
C ALA A 244 14.31 -32.60 -7.18
N PRO A 245 13.62 -33.65 -7.66
CA PRO A 245 14.17 -34.53 -8.69
C PRO A 245 14.67 -33.74 -9.91
N GLY A 246 15.94 -33.92 -10.25
CA GLY A 246 16.57 -33.18 -11.36
C GLY A 246 16.90 -31.72 -11.07
N ARG A 247 16.82 -31.25 -9.81
CA ARG A 247 17.06 -29.86 -9.43
C ARG A 247 17.91 -29.77 -8.16
N TRP A 248 18.93 -28.92 -8.21
CA TRP A 248 19.83 -28.67 -7.08
C TRP A 248 20.09 -27.18 -6.91
N GLN A 249 20.08 -26.71 -5.67
CA GLN A 249 20.63 -25.40 -5.33
C GLN A 249 22.16 -25.49 -5.31
N LEU A 250 22.81 -24.53 -5.97
CA LEU A 250 24.27 -24.37 -5.98
C LEU A 250 24.69 -23.41 -4.86
N ASN A 251 25.38 -23.96 -3.85
CA ASN A 251 25.96 -23.26 -2.71
C ASN A 251 27.49 -23.11 -2.88
N GLY A 252 28.22 -22.85 -1.79
CA GLY A 252 29.69 -22.82 -1.79
C GLY A 252 30.31 -21.63 -2.52
N TRP A 253 29.56 -20.54 -2.67
CA TRP A 253 30.00 -19.34 -3.37
C TRP A 253 31.12 -18.62 -2.63
N GLN A 254 32.03 -18.02 -3.40
CA GLN A 254 33.08 -17.12 -2.95
C GLN A 254 32.88 -15.74 -3.58
N LEU A 255 33.18 -14.68 -2.85
CA LEU A 255 33.09 -13.29 -3.25
C LEU A 255 34.47 -12.63 -3.22
N ALA A 256 34.78 -11.82 -4.23
CA ALA A 256 35.91 -10.89 -4.23
C ALA A 256 35.54 -9.60 -4.96
N ALA A 257 36.12 -8.47 -4.54
CA ALA A 257 36.05 -7.23 -5.31
C ALA A 257 36.78 -7.41 -6.65
N ALA A 258 36.20 -6.96 -7.76
CA ALA A 258 36.76 -7.25 -9.07
C ALA A 258 38.15 -6.64 -9.29
N LEU A 259 38.42 -5.48 -8.69
CA LEU A 259 39.71 -4.79 -8.77
C LEU A 259 40.85 -5.54 -8.06
N GLU A 260 40.54 -6.48 -7.15
CA GLU A 260 41.53 -7.27 -6.42
C GLU A 260 41.88 -8.60 -7.10
N VAL A 261 41.17 -8.96 -8.17
CA VAL A 261 41.28 -10.25 -8.84
C VAL A 261 41.92 -10.07 -10.21
N ALA A 262 43.01 -10.80 -10.46
CA ALA A 262 43.63 -10.88 -11.78
C ALA A 262 42.95 -11.96 -12.64
N GLY A 263 42.78 -11.66 -13.93
CA GLY A 263 42.17 -12.57 -14.92
C GLY A 263 40.77 -12.15 -15.35
N ASP A 264 40.33 -12.68 -16.49
CA ASP A 264 38.99 -12.48 -17.02
C ASP A 264 38.02 -13.61 -16.60
N GLY A 265 36.75 -13.49 -16.97
CA GLY A 265 35.74 -14.50 -16.63
C GLY A 265 36.04 -15.89 -17.21
N ALA A 266 36.75 -15.97 -18.34
CA ALA A 266 37.16 -17.25 -18.92
C ALA A 266 38.26 -17.94 -18.08
N ALA A 267 39.21 -17.17 -17.54
CA ALA A 267 40.20 -17.71 -16.61
C ALA A 267 39.58 -18.08 -15.26
N LEU A 268 38.71 -17.23 -14.70
CA LEU A 268 38.14 -17.41 -13.36
C LEU A 268 37.12 -18.55 -13.27
N SER A 269 36.47 -18.89 -14.39
CA SER A 269 35.54 -20.02 -14.49
C SER A 269 36.23 -21.36 -14.78
N ARG A 270 37.54 -21.50 -14.53
CA ARG A 270 38.27 -22.77 -14.62
C ARG A 270 38.66 -23.31 -13.24
N PRO A 271 38.89 -24.63 -13.09
CA PRO A 271 39.42 -25.23 -11.86
C PRO A 271 40.70 -24.57 -11.37
N GLY A 272 40.87 -24.53 -10.04
CA GLY A 272 42.02 -23.92 -9.38
C GLY A 272 41.64 -22.89 -8.31
N SER A 273 42.64 -22.14 -7.85
CA SER A 273 42.53 -21.11 -6.82
C SER A 273 43.00 -19.77 -7.40
N PRO A 274 42.08 -18.88 -7.80
CA PRO A 274 42.46 -17.57 -8.31
C PRO A 274 43.10 -16.70 -7.21
N ASN A 275 44.02 -15.83 -7.61
CA ASN A 275 44.61 -14.83 -6.72
C ASN A 275 43.57 -13.78 -6.29
N GLY A 276 43.85 -13.06 -5.21
CA GLY A 276 42.98 -12.02 -4.64
C GLY A 276 42.33 -12.43 -3.31
N THR A 277 41.58 -11.50 -2.70
CA THR A 277 40.95 -11.71 -1.39
C THR A 277 39.57 -12.35 -1.52
N TRP A 278 39.53 -13.66 -1.72
CA TRP A 278 38.26 -14.41 -1.81
C TRP A 278 37.69 -14.72 -0.42
N ARG A 279 36.40 -14.45 -0.24
CA ARG A 279 35.66 -14.68 1.01
C ARG A 279 34.51 -15.64 0.75
N ALA A 280 34.16 -16.48 1.72
CA ALA A 280 32.93 -17.28 1.61
C ALA A 280 31.72 -16.33 1.51
N ALA A 281 30.97 -16.43 0.42
CA ALA A 281 29.82 -15.58 0.13
C ALA A 281 28.53 -16.12 0.75
N THR A 282 27.63 -15.22 1.13
CA THR A 282 26.27 -15.58 1.49
C THR A 282 25.41 -15.46 0.24
N VAL A 283 24.92 -16.60 -0.27
CA VAL A 283 24.03 -16.70 -1.45
C VAL A 283 22.90 -17.67 -1.10
N PRO A 284 21.62 -17.26 -1.17
CA PRO A 284 21.14 -15.92 -1.55
C PRO A 284 21.62 -14.81 -0.60
N GLY A 285 21.98 -13.66 -1.15
CA GLY A 285 22.40 -12.51 -0.36
C GLY A 285 23.09 -11.42 -1.18
N THR A 286 23.49 -10.36 -0.50
CA THR A 286 24.17 -9.19 -1.11
C THR A 286 25.68 -9.18 -0.80
N VAL A 287 26.40 -8.29 -1.48
CA VAL A 287 27.80 -7.98 -1.19
C VAL A 287 27.96 -7.51 0.26
N LEU A 288 27.13 -6.56 0.69
CA LEU A 288 27.17 -6.01 2.05
C LEU A 288 26.91 -7.09 3.09
N GLN A 289 25.87 -7.92 2.90
CA GLN A 289 25.59 -9.04 3.79
C GLN A 289 26.81 -9.97 3.93
N THR A 290 27.44 -10.33 2.80
CA THR A 290 28.63 -11.17 2.82
C THR A 290 29.76 -10.52 3.62
N LEU A 291 30.03 -9.23 3.41
CA LEU A 291 31.14 -8.54 4.09
C LEU A 291 30.89 -8.37 5.60
N VAL A 292 29.64 -8.14 6.01
CA VAL A 292 29.24 -8.13 7.43
C VAL A 292 29.38 -9.54 8.03
N ASP A 293 28.84 -10.58 7.38
CA ASP A 293 28.92 -11.96 7.85
C ASP A 293 30.37 -12.49 7.94
N ARG A 294 31.31 -11.90 7.19
CA ARG A 294 32.74 -12.24 7.23
C ARG A 294 33.56 -11.33 8.15
N GLY A 295 32.93 -10.44 8.91
CA GLY A 295 33.59 -9.57 9.88
C GLY A 295 34.47 -8.49 9.25
N VAL A 296 34.18 -8.08 8.02
CA VAL A 296 34.86 -6.94 7.37
C VAL A 296 34.28 -5.63 7.87
N TYR A 297 32.95 -5.57 7.99
CA TYR A 297 32.22 -4.40 8.48
C TYR A 297 31.37 -4.74 9.72
N PRO A 298 31.11 -3.76 10.60
CA PRO A 298 30.18 -3.94 11.71
C PRO A 298 28.74 -4.08 11.21
N ASP A 299 27.84 -4.58 12.05
CA ASP A 299 26.42 -4.69 11.71
C ASP A 299 25.83 -3.28 11.50
N PRO A 300 25.38 -2.92 10.28
CA PRO A 300 24.88 -1.58 9.99
C PRO A 300 23.59 -1.25 10.75
N TYR A 301 22.93 -2.23 11.36
CA TYR A 301 21.69 -2.04 12.09
C TYR A 301 21.91 -1.47 13.49
N TYR A 302 23.14 -1.44 14.00
CA TYR A 302 23.44 -0.95 15.34
C TYR A 302 24.02 0.47 15.32
N GLY A 303 23.37 1.40 16.02
CA GLY A 303 23.77 2.79 16.17
C GLY A 303 24.02 3.45 14.82
N LEU A 304 25.18 4.08 14.67
CA LEU A 304 25.58 4.71 13.40
C LEU A 304 26.56 3.85 12.60
N ASN A 305 26.66 2.54 12.87
CA ASN A 305 27.62 1.65 12.21
C ASN A 305 27.55 1.70 10.67
N ASN A 306 26.39 1.97 10.09
CA ASN A 306 26.23 2.12 8.65
C ASN A 306 27.15 3.21 8.06
N LEU A 307 27.52 4.24 8.83
CA LEU A 307 28.45 5.31 8.42
C LEU A 307 29.92 4.84 8.35
N ARG A 308 30.25 3.68 8.93
CA ARG A 308 31.60 3.10 8.88
C ARG A 308 31.82 2.21 7.65
N ILE A 309 30.80 2.08 6.80
CA ILE A 309 30.80 1.23 5.63
C ILE A 309 30.90 2.12 4.39
N PRO A 310 31.86 1.90 3.48
CA PRO A 310 32.15 2.85 2.40
C PRO A 310 31.14 2.77 1.25
N GLU A 311 30.77 3.93 0.71
CA GLU A 311 29.95 4.05 -0.51
C GLU A 311 30.61 3.49 -1.77
N SER A 312 31.91 3.17 -1.74
CA SER A 312 32.58 2.49 -2.86
C SER A 312 31.97 1.10 -3.13
N LEU A 313 31.25 0.51 -2.18
CA LEU A 313 30.62 -0.78 -2.37
C LEU A 313 29.58 -0.77 -3.51
N ALA A 314 28.87 0.34 -3.71
CA ALA A 314 27.91 0.50 -4.80
C ALA A 314 28.54 0.99 -6.13
N ARG A 315 29.88 1.12 -6.21
CA ARG A 315 30.57 1.77 -7.34
C ARG A 315 31.68 0.92 -7.96
N GLN A 316 31.66 -0.39 -7.72
CA GLN A 316 32.65 -1.32 -8.26
C GLN A 316 32.01 -2.68 -8.56
N ASP A 317 32.63 -3.42 -9.48
CA ASP A 317 32.20 -4.77 -9.83
C ASP A 317 32.67 -5.80 -8.79
N TYR A 318 31.99 -6.94 -8.77
CA TYR A 318 32.28 -8.08 -7.89
C TYR A 318 32.35 -9.38 -8.66
N TRP A 319 33.26 -10.26 -8.25
CA TRP A 319 33.28 -11.65 -8.72
C TRP A 319 32.63 -12.56 -7.69
N TYR A 320 31.63 -13.32 -8.14
CA TYR A 320 31.12 -14.50 -7.47
C TYR A 320 31.66 -15.74 -8.16
N ARG A 321 32.12 -16.73 -7.40
CA ARG A 321 32.67 -17.98 -7.93
C ARG A 321 32.21 -19.17 -7.11
N THR A 322 31.74 -20.24 -7.76
CA THR A 322 31.49 -21.54 -7.12
C THR A 322 32.03 -22.67 -8.00
N ARG A 323 32.24 -23.83 -7.39
CA ARG A 323 32.74 -25.03 -8.04
C ARG A 323 31.89 -26.22 -7.61
N PHE A 324 31.60 -27.16 -8.50
CA PHE A 324 30.82 -28.35 -8.17
C PHE A 324 31.14 -29.52 -9.09
N THR A 325 30.69 -30.72 -8.74
CA THR A 325 30.68 -31.88 -9.63
C THR A 325 29.25 -32.17 -10.03
N VAL A 326 29.03 -32.51 -11.30
CA VAL A 326 27.70 -32.86 -11.80
C VAL A 326 27.17 -34.09 -11.04
N PRO A 327 25.96 -34.03 -10.45
CA PRO A 327 25.34 -35.18 -9.80
C PRO A 327 25.20 -36.37 -10.76
N ALA A 328 25.42 -37.59 -10.25
CA ALA A 328 25.32 -38.81 -11.06
C ALA A 328 23.93 -38.97 -11.72
N GLU A 329 22.87 -38.53 -11.03
CA GLU A 329 21.48 -38.52 -11.53
C GLU A 329 21.23 -37.56 -12.70
N ALA A 330 22.14 -36.63 -12.96
CA ALA A 330 22.09 -35.72 -14.11
C ALA A 330 22.92 -36.22 -15.32
N ALA A 331 23.58 -37.38 -15.20
CA ALA A 331 24.42 -37.93 -16.25
C ALA A 331 23.63 -38.14 -17.56
N GLY A 332 24.19 -37.66 -18.68
CA GLY A 332 23.58 -37.76 -20.00
C GLY A 332 22.38 -36.83 -20.25
N ARG A 333 21.97 -36.03 -19.26
CA ARG A 333 20.88 -35.04 -19.40
C ARG A 333 21.42 -33.68 -19.83
N LYS A 334 20.55 -32.84 -20.40
CA LYS A 334 20.86 -31.42 -20.61
C LYS A 334 20.83 -30.69 -19.26
N LEU A 335 21.71 -29.71 -19.10
CA LEU A 335 21.84 -28.92 -17.88
C LEU A 335 21.56 -27.45 -18.17
N THR A 336 20.76 -26.82 -17.33
CA THR A 336 20.55 -25.36 -17.31
C THR A 336 20.91 -24.82 -15.94
N ILE A 337 21.68 -23.73 -15.89
CA ILE A 337 21.87 -22.94 -14.67
C ILE A 337 20.83 -21.83 -14.64
N VAL A 338 20.13 -21.72 -13.51
CA VAL A 338 19.09 -20.71 -13.28
C VAL A 338 19.53 -19.78 -12.15
N PHE A 339 19.70 -18.50 -12.45
CA PHE A 339 19.87 -17.45 -11.46
C PHE A 339 18.49 -16.88 -11.13
N GLY A 340 18.03 -17.03 -9.88
CA GLY A 340 16.70 -16.58 -9.45
C GLY A 340 16.50 -15.06 -9.45
N GLY A 341 17.60 -14.31 -9.46
CA GLY A 341 17.65 -12.84 -9.37
C GLY A 341 19.07 -12.37 -9.06
N ILE A 342 19.55 -11.41 -9.84
CA ILE A 342 20.86 -10.76 -9.65
C ILE A 342 20.62 -9.26 -9.64
N ASN A 343 21.10 -8.58 -8.60
CA ASN A 343 21.10 -7.13 -8.59
C ASN A 343 22.54 -6.63 -8.87
N TYR A 344 22.85 -5.92 -9.94
CA TYR A 344 21.92 -5.42 -10.97
C TYR A 344 22.18 -5.97 -12.36
N ALA A 345 23.43 -5.95 -12.82
CA ALA A 345 23.84 -6.52 -14.10
C ALA A 345 24.90 -7.60 -13.88
N ALA A 346 24.95 -8.61 -14.74
CA ALA A 346 25.98 -9.62 -14.66
C ALA A 346 26.41 -10.21 -16.00
N ASP A 347 27.69 -10.54 -16.10
CA ASP A 347 28.25 -11.46 -17.08
C ASP A 347 28.53 -12.81 -16.43
N ILE A 348 28.19 -13.90 -17.11
CA ILE A 348 28.25 -15.25 -16.53
C ILE A 348 29.12 -16.16 -17.40
N TRP A 349 30.02 -16.90 -16.76
CA TRP A 349 30.89 -17.89 -17.39
C TRP A 349 30.85 -19.22 -16.65
N ALA A 350 30.99 -20.30 -17.40
CA ALA A 350 31.25 -21.63 -16.86
C ALA A 350 32.34 -22.32 -17.69
N ASN A 351 33.27 -22.98 -17.00
CA ASN A 351 34.33 -23.79 -17.62
C ASN A 351 35.13 -23.07 -18.72
N GLY A 352 35.35 -21.76 -18.57
CA GLY A 352 36.05 -20.93 -19.54
C GLY A 352 35.22 -20.40 -20.71
N VAL A 353 33.92 -20.66 -20.73
CA VAL A 353 32.99 -20.22 -21.79
C VAL A 353 32.00 -19.21 -21.22
N LYS A 354 31.76 -18.11 -21.94
CA LYS A 354 30.73 -17.12 -21.57
C LYS A 354 29.36 -17.71 -21.87
N LEU A 355 28.50 -17.82 -20.86
CA LEU A 355 27.13 -18.32 -20.99
C LEU A 355 26.16 -17.22 -21.41
N GLY A 356 26.33 -16.00 -20.90
CA GLY A 356 25.47 -14.87 -21.26
C GLY A 356 25.49 -13.73 -20.25
N GLN A 357 24.45 -12.90 -20.32
CA GLN A 357 24.29 -11.68 -19.52
C GLN A 357 22.88 -11.57 -18.95
N THR A 358 22.74 -10.99 -17.76
CA THR A 358 21.47 -10.63 -17.12
C THR A 358 21.50 -9.16 -16.68
N ARG A 359 20.36 -8.47 -16.70
CA ARG A 359 20.20 -7.11 -16.18
C ARG A 359 18.80 -6.93 -15.57
N GLY A 360 18.70 -6.20 -14.47
CA GLY A 360 17.46 -5.96 -13.73
C GLY A 360 17.33 -6.91 -12.55
N ALA A 361 16.92 -6.39 -11.39
CA ALA A 361 16.99 -7.16 -10.15
C ALA A 361 16.04 -8.38 -10.13
N PHE A 362 14.93 -8.34 -10.88
CA PHE A 362 13.80 -9.25 -10.67
C PHE A 362 13.68 -10.35 -11.73
N ILE A 363 14.33 -10.21 -12.88
CA ILE A 363 14.31 -11.22 -13.96
C ILE A 363 15.21 -12.43 -13.64
N ARG A 364 14.76 -13.63 -14.01
CA ARG A 364 15.60 -14.85 -13.99
C ARG A 364 16.62 -14.86 -15.13
N GLY A 365 17.88 -15.18 -14.81
CA GLY A 365 18.88 -15.59 -15.80
C GLY A 365 18.83 -17.11 -16.00
N GLN A 366 18.73 -17.61 -17.23
CA GLN A 366 18.70 -19.04 -17.53
C GLN A 366 19.64 -19.37 -18.68
N TYR A 367 20.59 -20.26 -18.45
CA TYR A 367 21.65 -20.56 -19.43
C TYR A 367 21.95 -22.05 -19.51
N ASP A 368 22.08 -22.56 -20.73
CA ASP A 368 22.55 -23.93 -20.95
C ASP A 368 24.00 -24.08 -20.48
N LEU A 369 24.27 -25.16 -19.76
CA LEU A 369 25.58 -25.54 -19.27
C LEU A 369 26.07 -26.76 -20.03
N VAL A 370 27.24 -26.65 -20.64
CA VAL A 370 28.01 -27.80 -21.14
C VAL A 370 28.96 -28.24 -20.03
N PRO A 371 28.70 -29.38 -19.35
CA PRO A 371 29.55 -29.82 -18.26
C PRO A 371 30.88 -30.38 -18.77
N VAL A 372 31.92 -30.25 -17.95
CA VAL A 372 33.20 -30.95 -18.13
C VAL A 372 33.32 -32.11 -17.15
N ALA A 373 34.18 -33.07 -17.46
CA ALA A 373 34.50 -34.16 -16.54
C ALA A 373 35.16 -33.63 -15.25
N GLY A 374 34.69 -34.10 -14.09
CA GLY A 374 35.21 -33.68 -12.79
C GLY A 374 34.62 -32.35 -12.29
N GLU A 375 35.50 -31.40 -11.95
CA GLU A 375 35.14 -30.11 -11.37
C GLU A 375 34.63 -29.14 -12.45
N ASN A 376 33.42 -28.63 -12.26
CA ASN A 376 32.81 -27.56 -13.04
C ASN A 376 32.87 -26.27 -12.22
N VAL A 377 33.24 -25.15 -12.85
CA VAL A 377 33.41 -23.87 -12.15
C VAL A 377 32.58 -22.81 -12.85
N ILE A 378 31.81 -22.06 -12.05
CA ILE A 378 31.04 -20.90 -12.49
C ILE A 378 31.71 -19.65 -11.94
N ALA A 379 31.90 -18.64 -12.78
CA ALA A 379 32.28 -17.30 -12.38
C ALA A 379 31.24 -16.30 -12.89
N VAL A 380 30.82 -15.38 -12.03
CA VAL A 380 29.83 -14.35 -12.32
C VAL A 380 30.43 -13.00 -11.96
N LYS A 381 30.52 -12.10 -12.93
CA LYS A 381 30.88 -10.70 -12.68
C LYS A 381 29.59 -9.94 -12.47
N VAL A 382 29.36 -9.43 -11.26
CA VAL A 382 28.17 -8.65 -10.91
C VAL A 382 28.54 -7.17 -10.84
N SER A 383 27.78 -6.33 -11.54
CA SER A 383 27.88 -4.88 -11.53
C SER A 383 26.68 -4.28 -10.78
N PRO A 384 26.91 -3.31 -9.87
CA PRO A 384 25.85 -2.52 -9.26
C PRO A 384 24.99 -1.75 -10.29
N PRO A 385 23.84 -1.19 -9.88
CA PRO A 385 23.13 -0.20 -10.69
C PRO A 385 24.08 0.94 -11.10
N PRO A 386 24.06 1.38 -12.38
CA PRO A 386 25.02 2.37 -12.88
C PRO A 386 24.84 3.78 -12.28
N HIS A 387 23.67 4.10 -11.74
CA HIS A 387 23.34 5.38 -11.10
C HIS A 387 22.99 5.18 -9.61
N PRO A 388 23.91 4.74 -8.75
CA PRO A 388 23.61 4.40 -7.34
C PRO A 388 23.27 5.61 -6.45
N GLY A 389 23.29 6.83 -6.99
CA GLY A 389 22.98 8.07 -6.28
C GLY A 389 23.97 8.42 -5.15
N ILE A 390 23.60 9.39 -4.32
CA ILE A 390 24.30 9.76 -3.09
C ILE A 390 23.27 9.72 -1.95
N PRO A 391 23.49 8.90 -0.91
CA PRO A 391 22.51 8.76 0.15
C PRO A 391 22.50 10.02 1.03
N HIS A 392 21.31 10.40 1.49
CA HIS A 392 21.16 11.38 2.57
C HIS A 392 21.24 10.65 3.91
N GLU A 393 22.26 10.98 4.70
CA GLU A 393 22.39 10.55 6.09
C GLU A 393 21.47 11.39 6.97
N GLN A 394 20.47 10.71 7.52
CA GLN A 394 19.42 11.36 8.28
C GLN A 394 19.93 11.80 9.66
N SER A 395 19.51 12.97 10.15
CA SER A 395 19.87 13.46 11.48
C SER A 395 18.86 14.48 11.97
N VAL A 396 18.95 14.90 13.23
CA VAL A 396 18.06 15.96 13.75
C VAL A 396 18.22 17.26 12.95
N LYS A 397 19.44 17.59 12.54
CA LYS A 397 19.76 18.84 11.83
C LYS A 397 19.58 18.72 10.31
N GLY A 398 19.95 17.58 9.73
CA GLY A 398 19.83 17.30 8.30
C GLY A 398 18.41 16.90 7.88
N GLY A 399 17.57 16.49 8.83
CA GLY A 399 16.24 15.95 8.56
C GLY A 399 16.27 14.59 7.87
N VAL A 400 15.11 14.17 7.37
CA VAL A 400 14.90 12.89 6.66
C VAL A 400 15.57 12.84 5.28
N GLY A 401 15.83 13.99 4.66
CA GLY A 401 16.26 14.06 3.26
C GLY A 401 15.10 13.87 2.27
N GLU A 402 15.44 13.89 0.99
CA GLU A 402 14.49 13.53 -0.06
C GLU A 402 14.43 12.01 -0.21
N ASN A 403 13.24 11.50 -0.53
CA ASN A 403 13.05 10.10 -0.84
C ASN A 403 13.71 9.75 -2.17
N GLY A 404 14.57 8.74 -2.22
CA GLY A 404 15.20 8.24 -3.46
C GLY A 404 15.99 9.28 -4.25
N GLY A 405 16.16 9.02 -5.54
CA GLY A 405 16.98 9.85 -6.41
C GLY A 405 17.35 9.16 -7.72
N GLN A 406 18.61 9.32 -8.14
CA GLN A 406 19.13 8.82 -9.41
C GLN A 406 18.96 7.32 -9.60
N LEU A 407 18.90 6.52 -8.53
CA LEU A 407 18.74 5.07 -8.62
C LEU A 407 17.42 4.67 -9.29
N ALA A 408 16.40 5.53 -9.27
CA ALA A 408 15.13 5.27 -9.95
C ALA A 408 15.27 5.17 -11.49
N ILE A 409 16.30 5.80 -12.07
CA ILE A 409 16.64 5.69 -13.51
C ILE A 409 16.88 4.22 -13.90
N ASP A 410 17.48 3.46 -12.99
CA ASP A 410 17.89 2.07 -13.19
C ASP A 410 16.77 1.07 -12.86
N GLY A 411 15.56 1.54 -12.56
CA GLY A 411 14.37 0.70 -12.42
C GLY A 411 14.31 -0.27 -13.62
N PRO A 412 14.27 -1.60 -13.39
CA PRO A 412 13.77 -2.27 -12.19
C PRO A 412 14.87 -2.66 -11.18
N THR A 413 14.85 -2.03 -10.00
CA THR A 413 15.79 -2.26 -8.88
C THR A 413 15.15 -1.89 -7.53
N PHE A 414 15.87 -2.06 -6.41
CA PHE A 414 15.45 -1.68 -5.06
C PHE A 414 15.70 -0.18 -4.81
N VAL A 415 14.87 0.69 -5.41
CA VAL A 415 15.07 2.16 -5.42
C VAL A 415 15.27 2.77 -4.02
N ALA A 416 14.54 2.28 -3.01
CA ALA A 416 14.65 2.79 -1.64
C ALA A 416 16.04 2.58 -1.00
N THR A 417 16.91 1.73 -1.57
CA THR A 417 18.26 1.50 -1.06
C THR A 417 19.22 2.68 -1.26
N GLU A 418 18.86 3.69 -2.08
CA GLU A 418 19.55 4.99 -2.09
C GLU A 418 19.30 5.77 -0.79
N GLY A 419 18.17 5.51 -0.12
CA GLY A 419 17.69 6.22 1.07
C GLY A 419 16.24 6.65 0.88
N TRP A 420 15.46 6.56 1.95
CA TRP A 420 14.05 6.95 2.00
C TRP A 420 13.69 7.38 3.43
N ASP A 421 12.50 7.93 3.64
CA ASP A 421 12.01 8.39 4.95
C ASP A 421 11.81 7.28 6.02
N TRP A 422 11.98 5.99 5.65
CA TRP A 422 11.93 4.82 6.55
C TRP A 422 13.14 3.87 6.44
N ILE A 423 14.19 4.24 5.70
CA ILE A 423 15.39 3.42 5.50
C ILE A 423 16.58 4.31 5.10
N PRO A 424 17.78 4.12 5.66
CA PRO A 424 18.95 4.89 5.25
C PRO A 424 19.48 4.35 3.92
N GLY A 425 20.46 5.05 3.35
CA GLY A 425 21.22 4.52 2.23
C GLY A 425 21.90 3.18 2.57
N ILE A 426 21.65 2.14 1.78
CA ILE A 426 22.28 0.82 1.90
C ILE A 426 23.51 0.78 1.00
N ARG A 427 24.69 0.59 1.59
CA ARG A 427 25.99 0.94 0.98
C ARG A 427 26.34 0.20 -0.30
N ASP A 428 25.75 -0.96 -0.56
CA ASP A 428 25.93 -1.73 -1.79
C ASP A 428 24.72 -1.66 -2.75
N ARG A 429 23.68 -0.88 -2.41
CA ARG A 429 22.38 -0.84 -3.12
C ARG A 429 21.79 -2.23 -3.36
N ASN A 430 22.03 -3.15 -2.43
CA ASN A 430 21.65 -4.56 -2.49
C ASN A 430 22.25 -5.31 -3.69
N THR A 431 23.42 -4.92 -4.17
CA THR A 431 24.13 -5.61 -5.26
C THR A 431 24.50 -7.04 -4.83
N GLY A 432 24.23 -8.04 -5.68
CA GLY A 432 24.63 -9.43 -5.44
C GLY A 432 23.70 -10.47 -6.05
N LEU A 433 23.99 -11.73 -5.75
CA LEU A 433 23.15 -12.88 -6.07
C LEU A 433 22.06 -13.03 -5.00
N TRP A 434 21.08 -12.12 -5.03
CA TRP A 434 20.09 -11.97 -3.95
C TRP A 434 19.01 -13.07 -3.93
N ARG A 435 18.95 -13.94 -4.94
CA ARG A 435 18.09 -15.13 -5.01
C ARG A 435 18.92 -16.41 -5.25
N PRO A 436 18.35 -17.61 -4.99
CA PRO A 436 19.06 -18.86 -5.20
C PRO A 436 19.58 -19.05 -6.64
N VAL A 437 20.68 -19.78 -6.77
CA VAL A 437 21.18 -20.28 -8.06
C VAL A 437 20.93 -21.78 -8.12
N GLU A 438 20.27 -22.26 -9.17
CA GLU A 438 19.91 -23.67 -9.34
C GLU A 438 20.61 -24.29 -10.55
N LEU A 439 20.92 -25.57 -10.45
CA LEU A 439 21.23 -26.46 -11.56
C LEU A 439 19.99 -27.32 -11.84
N VAL A 440 19.54 -27.34 -13.10
CA VAL A 440 18.35 -28.08 -13.54
C VAL A 440 18.76 -29.07 -14.63
N ALA A 441 18.42 -30.34 -14.45
CA ALA A 441 18.63 -31.41 -15.42
C ALA A 441 17.33 -31.79 -16.13
N HIS A 442 17.33 -31.77 -17.46
CA HIS A 442 16.15 -32.07 -18.28
C HIS A 442 16.53 -32.75 -19.60
N GLY A 443 15.52 -33.21 -20.35
CA GLY A 443 15.64 -33.75 -21.71
C GLY A 443 15.61 -32.66 -22.77
N SER A 444 15.15 -32.97 -23.98
CA SER A 444 15.11 -31.98 -25.08
C SER A 444 13.99 -30.94 -24.93
N VAL A 445 12.93 -31.27 -24.17
CA VAL A 445 11.76 -30.42 -23.97
C VAL A 445 11.63 -30.05 -22.50
N ARG A 446 11.64 -28.75 -22.20
CA ARG A 446 11.51 -28.23 -20.83
C ARG A 446 10.16 -27.58 -20.58
N ILE A 447 9.69 -27.66 -19.34
CA ILE A 447 8.49 -26.95 -18.87
C ILE A 447 8.93 -25.56 -18.41
N LEU A 448 8.22 -24.53 -18.87
CA LEU A 448 8.46 -23.15 -18.43
C LEU A 448 7.65 -22.85 -17.16
N ASP A 449 6.79 -21.82 -17.18
CA ASP A 449 5.93 -21.45 -16.05
C ASP A 449 4.47 -21.81 -16.36
N PRO A 450 3.96 -22.95 -15.87
CA PRO A 450 2.56 -23.31 -16.03
C PRO A 450 1.63 -22.25 -15.42
N GLN A 451 0.43 -22.13 -15.96
CA GLN A 451 -0.63 -21.28 -15.43
C GLN A 451 -1.83 -22.15 -15.07
N VAL A 452 -2.43 -21.87 -13.91
CA VAL A 452 -3.72 -22.41 -13.50
C VAL A 452 -4.69 -21.24 -13.30
N VAL A 453 -5.80 -21.26 -14.03
CA VAL A 453 -6.91 -20.31 -13.89
C VAL A 453 -8.11 -21.05 -13.33
N THR A 454 -8.78 -20.46 -12.34
CA THR A 454 -9.96 -21.03 -11.70
C THR A 454 -11.14 -20.08 -11.84
N ASP A 455 -12.27 -20.62 -12.27
CA ASP A 455 -13.51 -19.90 -12.54
C ASP A 455 -14.64 -20.55 -11.74
N LEU A 456 -15.37 -19.75 -10.96
CA LEU A 456 -16.48 -20.18 -10.15
C LEU A 456 -17.78 -19.61 -10.73
N PRO A 457 -18.86 -20.39 -10.82
CA PRO A 457 -20.16 -19.89 -11.24
C PRO A 457 -20.84 -19.09 -10.11
N LEU A 458 -20.22 -17.97 -9.70
CA LEU A 458 -20.70 -17.14 -8.59
C LEU A 458 -22.15 -16.70 -8.81
N PRO A 459 -22.98 -16.65 -7.75
CA PRO A 459 -22.60 -16.78 -6.34
C PRO A 459 -22.44 -18.23 -5.85
N ARG A 460 -22.61 -19.24 -6.72
CA ARG A 460 -22.40 -20.63 -6.32
C ARG A 460 -20.92 -20.93 -6.20
N THR A 461 -20.59 -21.70 -5.18
CA THR A 461 -19.22 -22.12 -4.84
C THR A 461 -19.09 -23.64 -4.74
N ASP A 462 -20.11 -24.37 -5.19
CA ASP A 462 -20.20 -25.83 -5.18
C ASP A 462 -19.49 -26.49 -6.39
N SER A 463 -18.95 -25.69 -7.30
CA SER A 463 -18.18 -26.14 -8.47
C SER A 463 -17.14 -25.09 -8.86
N ALA A 464 -16.01 -25.52 -9.42
CA ALA A 464 -15.04 -24.65 -10.08
C ALA A 464 -14.50 -25.28 -11.37
N ASP A 465 -14.42 -24.49 -12.42
CA ASP A 465 -13.77 -24.84 -13.67
C ASP A 465 -12.28 -24.48 -13.56
N VAL A 466 -11.41 -25.44 -13.87
CA VAL A 466 -9.94 -25.28 -13.80
C VAL A 466 -9.36 -25.34 -15.21
N TYR A 467 -8.69 -24.28 -15.63
CA TYR A 467 -7.98 -24.20 -16.90
C TYR A 467 -6.48 -24.27 -16.64
N VAL A 468 -5.76 -25.12 -17.38
CA VAL A 468 -4.32 -25.26 -17.21
C VAL A 468 -3.61 -25.04 -18.54
N THR A 469 -2.65 -24.12 -18.55
CA THR A 469 -1.74 -23.90 -19.69
C THR A 469 -0.34 -24.28 -19.26
N VAL A 470 0.31 -25.16 -20.03
CA VAL A 470 1.69 -25.60 -19.79
C VAL A 470 2.56 -25.14 -20.96
N PRO A 471 3.27 -24.00 -20.83
CA PRO A 471 4.23 -23.59 -21.84
C PRO A 471 5.47 -24.49 -21.79
N ILE A 472 5.92 -24.92 -22.97
CA ILE A 472 7.07 -25.79 -23.16
C ILE A 472 8.06 -25.16 -24.15
N ASP A 473 9.33 -25.52 -24.01
CA ASP A 473 10.40 -25.09 -24.92
C ASP A 473 11.18 -26.31 -25.40
N ASN A 474 11.14 -26.58 -26.70
CA ASN A 474 11.76 -27.74 -27.33
C ASN A 474 13.07 -27.32 -28.01
N ALA A 475 14.19 -27.72 -27.43
CA ALA A 475 15.53 -27.49 -27.96
C ALA A 475 15.97 -28.55 -29.01
N GLY A 476 15.08 -29.48 -29.38
CA GLY A 476 15.29 -30.49 -30.40
C GLY A 476 14.45 -30.23 -31.68
N PRO A 477 14.45 -31.17 -32.63
CA PRO A 477 13.56 -31.12 -33.78
C PRO A 477 12.09 -31.24 -33.34
N ALA A 478 11.17 -30.83 -34.22
CA ALA A 478 9.75 -31.00 -33.98
C ALA A 478 9.40 -32.49 -33.77
N GLY A 479 8.61 -32.81 -32.76
CA GLY A 479 8.33 -34.19 -32.38
C GLY A 479 7.11 -34.35 -31.47
N GLN A 480 6.63 -35.58 -31.31
CA GLN A 480 5.52 -35.88 -30.41
C GLN A 480 5.97 -35.83 -28.96
N VAL A 481 5.20 -35.12 -28.12
CA VAL A 481 5.38 -35.08 -26.67
C VAL A 481 4.04 -35.29 -25.98
N THR A 482 4.06 -35.92 -24.82
CA THR A 482 2.89 -36.04 -23.95
C THR A 482 3.08 -35.17 -22.72
N VAL A 483 2.16 -34.22 -22.52
CA VAL A 483 2.11 -33.38 -21.32
C VAL A 483 1.04 -33.92 -20.38
N LYS A 484 1.40 -34.12 -19.12
CA LYS A 484 0.51 -34.57 -18.05
C LYS A 484 0.43 -33.53 -16.95
N VAL A 485 -0.79 -33.30 -16.46
CA VAL A 485 -1.10 -32.43 -15.32
C VAL A 485 -1.89 -33.24 -14.30
N ALA A 486 -1.50 -33.17 -13.02
CA ALA A 486 -2.26 -33.79 -11.95
C ALA A 486 -2.26 -32.99 -10.64
N PHE A 487 -3.40 -32.96 -9.96
CA PHE A 487 -3.63 -32.36 -8.64
C PHE A 487 -4.86 -33.02 -7.98
N GLU A 488 -4.86 -33.22 -6.65
CA GLU A 488 -5.99 -33.76 -5.85
C GLU A 488 -7.04 -34.62 -6.60
N GLY A 489 -6.67 -35.82 -7.06
CA GLY A 489 -7.60 -36.75 -7.72
C GLY A 489 -7.91 -36.44 -9.19
N VAL A 490 -7.49 -35.29 -9.71
CA VAL A 490 -7.50 -34.93 -11.13
C VAL A 490 -6.18 -35.35 -11.79
N ALA A 491 -6.26 -36.03 -12.93
CA ALA A 491 -5.13 -36.31 -13.80
C ALA A 491 -5.59 -36.22 -15.27
N VAL A 492 -4.94 -35.37 -16.05
CA VAL A 492 -5.22 -35.15 -17.46
C VAL A 492 -3.93 -35.19 -18.25
N GLU A 493 -3.98 -35.70 -19.48
CA GLU A 493 -2.83 -35.75 -20.37
C GLU A 493 -3.22 -35.47 -21.81
N ARG A 494 -2.29 -34.90 -22.57
CA ARG A 494 -2.47 -34.57 -23.98
C ARG A 494 -1.16 -34.80 -24.72
N THR A 495 -1.25 -35.52 -25.83
CA THR A 495 -0.14 -35.68 -26.78
C THR A 495 -0.25 -34.63 -27.88
N VAL A 496 0.85 -33.92 -28.15
CA VAL A 496 0.94 -32.88 -29.18
C VAL A 496 2.25 -32.99 -29.95
N THR A 497 2.28 -32.45 -31.17
CA THR A 497 3.54 -32.17 -31.86
C THR A 497 4.14 -30.87 -31.31
N ALA A 498 5.22 -30.95 -30.54
CA ALA A 498 5.96 -29.78 -30.08
C ALA A 498 6.89 -29.29 -31.21
N PRO A 499 6.68 -28.08 -31.79
CA PRO A 499 7.64 -27.50 -32.72
C PRO A 499 8.97 -27.20 -32.03
N THR A 500 10.05 -26.99 -32.78
CA THR A 500 11.29 -26.42 -32.22
C THR A 500 11.01 -25.03 -31.65
N GLY A 501 11.54 -24.74 -30.46
CA GLY A 501 11.30 -23.50 -29.72
C GLY A 501 10.08 -23.56 -28.80
N LYS A 502 9.54 -22.38 -28.48
CA LYS A 502 8.46 -22.21 -27.49
C LYS A 502 7.09 -22.55 -28.10
N SER A 503 6.30 -23.31 -27.36
CA SER A 503 4.88 -23.58 -27.63
C SER A 503 4.14 -23.81 -26.31
N GLU A 504 2.84 -24.12 -26.35
CA GLU A 504 2.05 -24.38 -25.14
C GLU A 504 1.03 -25.48 -25.34
N VAL A 505 0.71 -26.18 -24.24
CA VAL A 505 -0.33 -27.21 -24.20
C VAL A 505 -1.41 -26.76 -23.22
N ARG A 506 -2.65 -26.66 -23.71
CA ARG A 506 -3.80 -26.20 -22.94
C ARG A 506 -4.70 -27.38 -22.55
N PHE A 507 -5.22 -27.34 -21.34
CA PHE A 507 -6.19 -28.28 -20.80
C PHE A 507 -7.40 -27.48 -20.31
N THR A 508 -8.58 -27.80 -20.86
CA THR A 508 -9.82 -27.08 -20.56
C THR A 508 -10.89 -28.03 -20.01
N PRO A 509 -11.86 -27.55 -19.23
CA PRO A 509 -13.00 -28.35 -18.78
C PRO A 509 -13.90 -28.87 -19.91
N ALA A 510 -13.81 -28.29 -21.12
CA ALA A 510 -14.52 -28.77 -22.31
C ALA A 510 -13.89 -30.05 -22.86
N ASP A 511 -12.56 -30.13 -22.87
CA ASP A 511 -11.82 -31.30 -23.35
C ASP A 511 -11.66 -32.37 -22.26
N PHE A 512 -11.61 -31.95 -20.98
CA PHE A 512 -11.37 -32.80 -19.83
C PHE A 512 -12.37 -32.52 -18.71
N PRO A 513 -13.48 -33.27 -18.62
CA PRO A 513 -14.51 -33.06 -17.59
C PRO A 513 -13.99 -33.14 -16.15
N ALA A 514 -12.89 -33.86 -15.89
CA ALA A 514 -12.24 -33.92 -14.58
C ALA A 514 -11.71 -32.56 -14.07
N LEU A 515 -11.57 -31.58 -14.95
CA LEU A 515 -11.20 -30.21 -14.58
C LEU A 515 -12.39 -29.37 -14.09
N ARG A 516 -13.61 -29.92 -14.07
CA ARG A 516 -14.76 -29.34 -13.37
C ARG A 516 -14.81 -29.94 -11.96
N VAL A 517 -14.15 -29.27 -11.03
CA VAL A 517 -13.98 -29.73 -9.65
C VAL A 517 -15.27 -29.47 -8.86
N ALA A 518 -15.92 -30.53 -8.39
CA ALA A 518 -17.09 -30.43 -7.53
C ALA A 518 -16.68 -30.20 -6.07
N ASN A 519 -17.41 -29.33 -5.37
CA ASN A 519 -17.18 -28.94 -3.97
C ASN A 519 -15.71 -28.62 -3.67
N PRO A 520 -15.07 -27.71 -4.43
CA PRO A 520 -13.67 -27.40 -4.24
C PRO A 520 -13.42 -26.83 -2.84
N LYS A 521 -12.31 -27.25 -2.21
CA LYS A 521 -11.77 -26.54 -1.05
C LYS A 521 -11.28 -25.16 -1.51
N LEU A 522 -12.04 -24.11 -1.20
CA LEU A 522 -11.71 -22.75 -1.61
C LEU A 522 -10.55 -22.17 -0.80
N TRP A 523 -9.74 -21.34 -1.44
CA TRP A 523 -8.83 -20.45 -0.74
C TRP A 523 -9.59 -19.21 -0.26
N TRP A 524 -9.37 -18.81 0.99
CA TRP A 524 -9.96 -17.62 1.60
C TRP A 524 -8.91 -16.76 2.29
N PRO A 525 -9.07 -15.43 2.28
CA PRO A 525 -8.27 -14.54 3.11
C PRO A 525 -8.54 -14.75 4.60
N ASN A 526 -7.58 -14.37 5.43
CA ASN A 526 -7.63 -14.51 6.88
C ASN A 526 -8.92 -13.89 7.46
N GLY A 527 -9.57 -14.64 8.35
CA GLY A 527 -10.85 -14.27 8.97
C GLY A 527 -12.10 -14.63 8.17
N TYR A 528 -11.97 -15.04 6.89
CA TYR A 528 -13.12 -15.44 6.06
C TYR A 528 -13.21 -16.95 5.84
N GLY A 529 -12.10 -17.69 5.90
CA GLY A 529 -12.13 -19.15 5.76
C GLY A 529 -10.71 -19.74 5.78
N ALA A 530 -10.60 -21.02 5.43
CA ALA A 530 -9.29 -21.67 5.32
C ALA A 530 -8.57 -21.27 4.01
N PRO A 531 -7.27 -20.96 4.04
CA PRO A 531 -6.48 -20.69 2.85
C PRO A 531 -6.02 -22.01 2.18
N ASN A 532 -6.96 -22.78 1.63
CA ASN A 532 -6.66 -24.08 1.04
C ASN A 532 -5.77 -23.96 -0.21
N LEU A 533 -4.75 -24.82 -0.32
CA LEU A 533 -3.81 -24.86 -1.44
C LEU A 533 -3.73 -26.27 -2.02
N TYR A 534 -3.83 -26.36 -3.35
CA TYR A 534 -3.65 -27.59 -4.11
C TYR A 534 -2.21 -27.70 -4.57
N ARG A 535 -1.68 -28.94 -4.60
CA ARG A 535 -0.38 -29.24 -5.20
C ARG A 535 -0.57 -29.78 -6.61
N ALA A 536 -0.05 -29.07 -7.60
CA ALA A 536 -0.03 -29.49 -8.99
C ALA A 536 1.33 -30.08 -9.38
N THR A 537 1.27 -31.12 -10.22
CA THR A 537 2.43 -31.73 -10.89
C THR A 537 2.26 -31.57 -12.40
N TYR A 538 3.34 -31.20 -13.07
CA TYR A 538 3.42 -31.03 -14.51
C TYR A 538 4.56 -31.90 -15.02
N GLN A 539 4.32 -32.69 -16.05
CA GLN A 539 5.32 -33.56 -16.64
C GLN A 539 5.22 -33.50 -18.16
N VAL A 540 6.37 -33.44 -18.83
CA VAL A 540 6.46 -33.60 -20.29
C VAL A 540 7.35 -34.79 -20.60
N SER A 541 6.84 -35.69 -21.45
CA SER A 541 7.55 -36.89 -21.89
C SER A 541 7.66 -36.93 -23.41
N ASP A 542 8.79 -37.40 -23.93
CA ASP A 542 9.02 -37.68 -25.34
C ASP A 542 9.29 -39.20 -25.53
N ALA A 543 9.76 -39.61 -26.72
CA ALA A 543 10.07 -41.01 -27.00
C ALA A 543 11.16 -41.60 -26.08
N GLY A 544 12.00 -40.75 -25.46
CA GLY A 544 13.03 -41.13 -24.50
C GLY A 544 12.56 -41.18 -23.05
N GLY A 545 11.28 -40.94 -22.78
CA GLY A 545 10.70 -40.92 -21.43
C GLY A 545 10.49 -39.50 -20.91
N VAL A 546 10.57 -39.31 -19.58
CA VAL A 546 10.30 -38.01 -18.94
C VAL A 546 11.41 -37.01 -19.25
N SER A 547 11.08 -36.02 -20.07
CA SER A 547 12.01 -34.95 -20.44
C SER A 547 12.14 -33.93 -19.30
N ASP A 548 11.03 -33.45 -18.72
CA ASP A 548 11.07 -32.50 -17.59
C ASP A 548 9.84 -32.68 -16.68
N SER A 549 9.98 -32.24 -15.43
CA SER A 549 8.90 -32.22 -14.44
C SER A 549 8.99 -30.99 -13.53
N LYS A 550 7.83 -30.45 -13.16
CA LYS A 550 7.69 -29.30 -12.26
C LYS A 550 6.56 -29.55 -11.28
N THR A 551 6.69 -29.01 -10.08
CA THR A 551 5.58 -28.92 -9.12
C THR A 551 5.29 -27.47 -8.79
N GLY A 552 4.03 -27.17 -8.49
CA GLY A 552 3.61 -25.85 -8.02
C GLY A 552 2.41 -25.95 -7.09
N ARG A 553 2.06 -24.82 -6.48
CA ARG A 553 0.84 -24.68 -5.68
C ARG A 553 -0.09 -23.66 -6.34
N PHE A 554 -1.39 -23.83 -6.11
CA PHE A 554 -2.41 -22.86 -6.48
C PHE A 554 -3.59 -22.96 -5.51
N GLY A 555 -4.39 -21.91 -5.40
CA GLY A 555 -5.65 -21.93 -4.66
C GLY A 555 -6.83 -21.76 -5.61
N ILE A 556 -7.93 -22.48 -5.36
CA ILE A 556 -9.19 -22.27 -6.10
C ILE A 556 -9.93 -21.13 -5.42
N ARG A 557 -10.05 -19.99 -6.12
CA ARG A 557 -10.80 -18.82 -5.66
C ARG A 557 -11.05 -17.86 -6.81
N GLU A 558 -12.02 -16.97 -6.62
CA GLU A 558 -12.26 -15.84 -7.52
C GLU A 558 -12.08 -14.50 -6.83
N VAL A 559 -11.67 -13.49 -7.61
CA VAL A 559 -11.61 -12.09 -7.19
C VAL A 559 -12.44 -11.25 -8.15
N SER A 560 -13.23 -10.34 -7.59
CA SER A 560 -13.91 -9.30 -8.36
C SER A 560 -13.88 -7.97 -7.62
N TYR A 561 -14.12 -6.88 -8.34
CA TYR A 561 -13.90 -5.53 -7.84
C TYR A 561 -15.14 -4.69 -8.05
N ASP A 562 -15.65 -4.11 -6.97
CA ASP A 562 -16.67 -3.08 -7.02
C ASP A 562 -15.95 -1.75 -7.25
N LEU A 563 -16.11 -1.19 -8.46
CA LEU A 563 -15.38 -0.02 -8.97
C LEU A 563 -16.36 1.05 -9.46
N SER A 564 -15.88 2.29 -9.50
CA SER A 564 -16.51 3.36 -10.26
C SER A 564 -15.74 3.55 -11.57
N LEU A 565 -16.42 3.36 -12.70
CA LEU A 565 -15.81 3.43 -14.03
C LEU A 565 -16.64 4.32 -14.94
N PHE A 566 -15.98 5.16 -15.72
CA PHE A 566 -16.66 5.98 -16.72
C PHE A 566 -17.03 5.15 -17.95
N ASP A 567 -18.24 5.35 -18.48
CA ASP A 567 -18.59 4.87 -19.82
C ASP A 567 -18.16 5.86 -20.92
N ALA A 568 -18.39 5.47 -22.17
CA ALA A 568 -18.11 6.23 -23.38
C ALA A 568 -18.93 7.52 -23.46
N ALA A 569 -20.10 7.57 -22.82
CA ALA A 569 -20.92 8.77 -22.70
C ALA A 569 -20.42 9.75 -21.61
N GLY A 570 -19.42 9.34 -20.81
CA GLY A 570 -18.84 10.16 -19.75
C GLY A 570 -19.62 10.10 -18.44
N LYS A 571 -20.52 9.12 -18.28
CA LYS A 571 -21.22 8.86 -17.03
C LYS A 571 -20.39 7.95 -16.15
N LEU A 572 -20.30 8.29 -14.86
CA LEU A 572 -19.66 7.44 -13.87
C LEU A 572 -20.63 6.33 -13.47
N ARG A 573 -20.22 5.07 -13.61
CA ARG A 573 -21.01 3.88 -13.29
C ARG A 573 -20.39 3.14 -12.13
N ARG A 574 -21.22 2.73 -11.15
CA ARG A 574 -20.84 1.77 -10.13
C ARG A 574 -21.08 0.34 -10.62
N VAL A 575 -20.02 -0.45 -10.74
CA VAL A 575 -20.05 -1.80 -11.31
C VAL A 575 -19.21 -2.79 -10.51
N ASN A 576 -19.60 -4.06 -10.50
CA ASN A 576 -18.70 -5.17 -10.16
C ASN A 576 -18.06 -5.71 -11.43
N VAL A 577 -16.74 -5.88 -11.42
CA VAL A 577 -15.94 -6.38 -12.55
C VAL A 577 -15.32 -7.73 -12.20
N GLN A 578 -15.64 -8.76 -12.98
CA GLN A 578 -15.09 -10.11 -12.89
C GLN A 578 -13.99 -10.28 -13.94
N THR A 579 -12.73 -10.08 -13.54
CA THR A 579 -11.61 -10.06 -14.49
C THR A 579 -11.31 -11.43 -15.10
N THR A 580 -11.52 -12.52 -14.35
CA THR A 580 -11.35 -13.91 -14.86
C THR A 580 -12.23 -14.17 -16.09
N ASP A 581 -13.53 -13.85 -16.03
CA ASP A 581 -14.45 -14.00 -17.17
C ASP A 581 -14.00 -13.19 -18.39
N GLY A 582 -13.57 -11.94 -18.17
CA GLY A 582 -13.01 -11.10 -19.22
C GLY A 582 -11.75 -11.72 -19.84
N GLY A 583 -10.83 -12.21 -19.02
CA GLY A 583 -9.60 -12.87 -19.45
C GLY A 583 -9.85 -14.14 -20.25
N LEU A 584 -10.74 -15.02 -19.77
CA LEU A 584 -11.14 -16.25 -20.48
C LEU A 584 -11.84 -15.95 -21.82
N ALA A 585 -12.57 -14.83 -21.91
CA ALA A 585 -13.17 -14.35 -23.15
C ALA A 585 -12.19 -13.60 -24.07
N GLY A 586 -10.94 -13.36 -23.64
CA GLY A 586 -9.97 -12.57 -24.39
C GLY A 586 -10.34 -11.09 -24.50
N GLN A 587 -11.03 -10.54 -23.50
CA GLN A 587 -11.53 -9.17 -23.46
C GLN A 587 -10.96 -8.38 -22.28
N LYS A 588 -10.26 -7.28 -22.57
CA LYS A 588 -9.98 -6.26 -21.57
C LYS A 588 -11.26 -5.49 -21.25
N LEU A 589 -11.65 -5.42 -19.97
CA LEU A 589 -12.89 -4.78 -19.55
C LEU A 589 -12.70 -3.32 -19.13
N ILE A 590 -11.51 -2.97 -18.65
CA ILE A 590 -11.16 -1.66 -18.09
C ILE A 590 -10.10 -1.02 -18.98
N ASP A 591 -10.27 0.26 -19.28
CA ASP A 591 -9.33 1.08 -20.03
C ASP A 591 -8.51 1.94 -19.06
N VAL A 592 -7.24 1.56 -18.91
CA VAL A 592 -6.29 2.18 -17.98
C VAL A 592 -5.40 3.22 -18.66
N ARG A 593 -5.59 3.51 -19.96
CA ARG A 593 -4.81 4.52 -20.67
C ARG A 593 -5.00 5.89 -20.04
N HIS A 594 -3.99 6.77 -20.15
CA HIS A 594 -4.05 8.09 -19.54
C HIS A 594 -5.32 8.85 -19.95
N GLU A 595 -5.70 8.79 -21.22
CA GLU A 595 -6.89 9.45 -21.79
C GLU A 595 -8.21 8.89 -21.24
N ALA A 596 -8.20 7.65 -20.74
CA ALA A 596 -9.36 6.96 -20.18
C ALA A 596 -9.48 7.15 -18.66
N ILE A 597 -8.44 7.64 -17.99
CA ILE A 597 -8.51 8.01 -16.58
C ILE A 597 -9.07 9.44 -16.48
N LYS A 598 -10.19 9.57 -15.78
CA LYS A 598 -10.99 10.80 -15.70
C LYS A 598 -11.21 11.17 -14.23
N GLN A 599 -11.33 12.46 -13.98
CA GLN A 599 -11.56 13.01 -12.66
C GLN A 599 -13.05 13.07 -12.36
N SER A 600 -13.43 12.54 -11.21
CA SER A 600 -14.74 12.70 -10.57
C SER A 600 -14.64 13.76 -9.45
N PRO A 601 -15.77 14.25 -8.90
CA PRO A 601 -15.74 15.23 -7.80
C PRO A 601 -14.98 14.78 -6.55
N THR A 602 -14.85 13.47 -6.34
CA THR A 602 -14.32 12.87 -5.11
C THR A 602 -13.04 12.06 -5.32
N GLY A 603 -12.50 12.01 -6.55
CA GLY A 603 -11.29 11.24 -6.86
C GLY A 603 -11.11 10.99 -8.35
N TRP A 604 -10.29 10.02 -8.73
CA TRP A 604 -10.08 9.62 -10.13
C TRP A 604 -10.65 8.24 -10.39
N ALA A 605 -11.08 7.98 -11.62
CA ALA A 605 -11.59 6.69 -12.05
C ALA A 605 -11.15 6.37 -13.48
N GLU A 606 -10.92 5.08 -13.73
CA GLU A 606 -10.69 4.54 -15.07
C GLU A 606 -12.00 4.49 -15.88
N SER A 607 -11.92 4.13 -17.16
CA SER A 607 -13.11 3.95 -17.99
C SER A 607 -13.35 2.47 -18.32
N LEU A 608 -14.57 2.12 -18.73
CA LEU A 608 -14.84 0.85 -19.38
C LEU A 608 -14.27 0.88 -20.81
N THR A 609 -13.76 -0.27 -21.28
CA THR A 609 -13.54 -0.46 -22.72
C THR A 609 -14.89 -0.65 -23.43
N PRO A 610 -14.95 -0.55 -24.78
CA PRO A 610 -16.16 -0.92 -25.53
C PRO A 610 -16.64 -2.35 -25.25
N ALA A 611 -15.72 -3.29 -25.00
CA ALA A 611 -16.07 -4.65 -24.59
C ALA A 611 -16.62 -4.67 -23.15
N GLY A 612 -16.01 -3.92 -22.23
CA GLY A 612 -16.44 -3.81 -20.84
C GLY A 612 -17.88 -3.30 -20.68
N GLU A 613 -18.32 -2.35 -21.53
CA GLU A 613 -19.69 -1.83 -21.46
C GLU A 613 -20.78 -2.86 -21.78
N THR A 614 -20.44 -3.86 -22.59
CA THR A 614 -21.38 -4.87 -23.10
C THR A 614 -21.14 -6.27 -22.53
N SER A 615 -20.04 -6.48 -21.80
CA SER A 615 -19.66 -7.76 -21.23
C SER A 615 -20.54 -8.14 -20.04
N ARG A 616 -20.84 -9.44 -19.92
CA ARG A 616 -21.54 -10.00 -18.75
C ARG A 616 -20.68 -10.02 -17.49
N ALA A 617 -19.36 -9.91 -17.66
CA ALA A 617 -18.39 -9.81 -16.57
C ALA A 617 -18.43 -8.44 -15.86
N VAL A 618 -19.16 -7.46 -16.39
CA VAL A 618 -19.37 -6.14 -15.80
C VAL A 618 -20.84 -5.99 -15.43
N THR A 619 -21.13 -6.04 -14.13
CA THR A 619 -22.50 -5.96 -13.62
C THR A 619 -22.73 -4.67 -12.86
N ALA A 620 -23.84 -3.98 -13.13
CA ALA A 620 -24.20 -2.80 -12.35
C ALA A 620 -24.53 -3.20 -10.91
N ILE A 621 -24.05 -2.43 -9.94
CA ILE A 621 -24.31 -2.66 -8.53
C ILE A 621 -24.86 -1.39 -7.87
N THR A 622 -25.62 -1.57 -6.80
CA THR A 622 -26.07 -0.49 -5.94
C THR A 622 -25.25 -0.52 -4.66
N GLU A 623 -24.47 0.52 -4.41
CA GLU A 623 -23.69 0.68 -3.19
C GLU A 623 -23.82 2.09 -2.63
N THR A 624 -23.66 2.21 -1.32
CA THR A 624 -23.75 3.48 -0.57
C THR A 624 -22.38 4.06 -0.24
N LEU A 625 -21.29 3.40 -0.62
CA LEU A 625 -19.95 3.90 -0.43
C LEU A 625 -19.76 5.16 -1.31
N PRO A 626 -19.15 6.24 -0.80
CA PRO A 626 -18.79 7.38 -1.63
C PRO A 626 -17.92 6.90 -2.80
N GLU A 627 -18.32 7.23 -4.03
CA GLU A 627 -17.50 7.00 -5.22
C GLU A 627 -16.19 7.82 -5.11
N PRO A 628 -15.10 7.42 -5.78
CA PRO A 628 -14.95 6.27 -6.67
C PRO A 628 -14.35 5.02 -6.00
N HIS A 629 -14.48 4.84 -4.68
CA HIS A 629 -13.60 3.93 -3.95
C HIS A 629 -13.83 2.42 -4.22
N LEU A 630 -12.73 1.67 -4.30
CA LEU A 630 -12.66 0.22 -4.47
C LEU A 630 -13.36 -0.54 -3.33
N THR A 631 -14.09 -1.61 -3.65
CA THR A 631 -14.34 -2.72 -2.71
C THR A 631 -13.90 -4.05 -3.33
N ILE A 632 -13.08 -4.82 -2.61
CA ILE A 632 -12.60 -6.13 -3.04
C ILE A 632 -13.60 -7.21 -2.65
N ARG A 633 -13.84 -8.16 -3.55
CA ARG A 633 -14.56 -9.40 -3.25
C ARG A 633 -13.68 -10.61 -3.49
N VAL A 634 -13.81 -11.60 -2.62
CA VAL A 634 -13.24 -12.94 -2.81
C VAL A 634 -14.37 -13.96 -2.74
N ASN A 635 -14.47 -14.81 -3.76
CA ASN A 635 -15.55 -15.80 -3.91
C ASN A 635 -16.95 -15.16 -3.76
N GLY A 636 -17.13 -13.94 -4.31
CA GLY A 636 -18.38 -13.18 -4.25
C GLY A 636 -18.64 -12.39 -2.95
N VAL A 637 -17.84 -12.61 -1.90
CA VAL A 637 -18.01 -11.96 -0.59
C VAL A 637 -17.14 -10.70 -0.48
N LYS A 638 -17.72 -9.58 -0.06
CA LYS A 638 -16.98 -8.32 0.22
C LYS A 638 -15.99 -8.52 1.36
N ILE A 639 -14.75 -8.10 1.17
CA ILE A 639 -13.69 -8.26 2.16
C ILE A 639 -13.38 -6.93 2.84
N ALA A 640 -13.57 -6.86 4.16
CA ALA A 640 -13.12 -5.74 4.97
C ALA A 640 -11.59 -5.75 5.00
N ALA A 641 -10.98 -5.02 4.07
CA ALA A 641 -9.54 -5.02 3.82
C ALA A 641 -8.82 -4.28 4.95
N ARG A 642 -8.04 -5.03 5.74
CA ARG A 642 -7.33 -4.52 6.91
C ARG A 642 -5.91 -5.06 6.91
N GLY A 643 -4.95 -4.17 6.99
CA GLY A 643 -3.57 -4.55 6.88
C GLY A 643 -2.67 -3.35 6.79
N GLY A 644 -1.60 -3.48 6.02
CA GLY A 644 -0.72 -2.35 5.76
C GLY A 644 0.35 -2.64 4.73
N ASN A 645 1.27 -1.71 4.62
CA ASN A 645 2.31 -1.69 3.63
C ASN A 645 3.56 -2.40 4.15
N TRP A 646 4.23 -3.09 3.23
CA TRP A 646 5.56 -3.66 3.38
C TRP A 646 6.46 -2.93 2.39
N GLY A 647 7.32 -2.04 2.91
CA GLY A 647 8.27 -1.27 2.12
C GLY A 647 9.37 -2.14 1.54
N MET A 648 10.07 -2.88 2.40
CA MET A 648 11.02 -3.96 2.07
C MET A 648 11.02 -4.99 3.20
N ASP A 649 11.27 -6.25 2.86
CA ASP A 649 11.45 -7.39 3.75
C ASP A 649 12.58 -7.18 4.75
N ASP A 650 13.82 -6.95 4.29
CA ASP A 650 15.01 -6.64 5.09
C ASP A 650 15.92 -5.72 4.25
N ALA A 651 16.46 -4.67 4.86
CA ALA A 651 17.26 -3.68 4.15
C ALA A 651 18.52 -4.26 3.49
N MET A 652 19.07 -5.37 4.00
CA MET A 652 20.20 -6.09 3.40
C MET A 652 19.78 -7.36 2.64
N LYS A 653 18.48 -7.57 2.39
CA LYS A 653 17.92 -8.78 1.76
C LYS A 653 18.31 -10.10 2.45
N ARG A 654 18.40 -10.09 3.78
CA ARG A 654 18.62 -11.30 4.60
C ARG A 654 17.33 -12.09 4.78
N VAL A 655 16.85 -12.69 3.69
CA VAL A 655 15.48 -13.20 3.62
C VAL A 655 15.48 -14.71 3.46
N SER A 656 14.69 -15.39 4.29
CA SER A 656 14.37 -16.81 4.16
C SER A 656 12.94 -17.04 4.62
N TYR A 657 12.38 -18.21 4.27
CA TYR A 657 11.07 -18.61 4.76
C TYR A 657 11.01 -18.58 6.29
N ASP A 658 12.00 -19.17 6.97
CA ASP A 658 12.05 -19.25 8.44
C ASP A 658 12.15 -17.86 9.10
N TRP A 659 12.80 -16.90 8.43
CA TRP A 659 12.91 -15.53 8.93
C TRP A 659 11.61 -14.74 8.73
N LEU A 660 10.92 -14.91 7.60
CA LEU A 660 9.67 -14.23 7.30
C LEU A 660 8.46 -14.83 8.04
N ALA A 661 8.45 -16.14 8.28
CA ALA A 661 7.29 -16.85 8.83
C ALA A 661 6.76 -16.27 10.16
N PRO A 662 7.60 -15.85 11.14
CA PRO A 662 7.14 -15.17 12.34
C PRO A 662 6.39 -13.85 12.06
N PHE A 663 6.83 -13.04 11.10
CA PHE A 663 6.15 -11.77 10.76
C PHE A 663 4.77 -12.03 10.14
N PHE A 664 4.66 -13.00 9.23
CA PHE A 664 3.37 -13.42 8.68
C PHE A 664 2.43 -13.96 9.76
N ARG A 665 2.95 -14.74 10.72
CA ARG A 665 2.17 -15.19 11.86
C ARG A 665 1.69 -14.01 12.72
N LEU A 666 2.54 -13.01 12.99
CA LEU A 666 2.16 -11.80 13.72
C LEU A 666 1.03 -11.05 13.01
N GLN A 667 1.11 -10.87 11.70
CA GLN A 667 0.05 -10.25 10.88
C GLN A 667 -1.26 -11.03 10.96
N ARG A 668 -1.19 -12.35 10.77
CA ARG A 668 -2.37 -13.24 10.85
C ARG A 668 -3.03 -13.17 12.23
N GLU A 669 -2.24 -13.25 13.30
CA GLU A 669 -2.73 -13.16 14.68
C GLU A 669 -3.18 -11.75 15.09
N ALA A 670 -2.75 -10.71 14.37
CA ALA A 670 -3.30 -9.36 14.46
C ALA A 670 -4.60 -9.19 13.65
N ASN A 671 -5.15 -10.29 13.12
CA ASN A 671 -6.35 -10.32 12.29
C ASN A 671 -6.23 -9.55 10.96
N MET A 672 -5.02 -9.22 10.51
CA MET A 672 -4.80 -8.60 9.20
C MET A 672 -5.09 -9.58 8.07
N ASN A 673 -5.48 -9.08 6.91
CA ASN A 673 -5.78 -9.90 5.72
C ASN A 673 -5.25 -9.30 4.41
N VAL A 674 -4.57 -8.15 4.45
CA VAL A 674 -3.92 -7.52 3.29
C VAL A 674 -2.49 -7.11 3.62
N ILE A 675 -1.57 -7.36 2.70
CA ILE A 675 -0.27 -6.73 2.62
C ILE A 675 -0.19 -6.00 1.29
N ARG A 676 0.17 -4.71 1.30
CA ARG A 676 0.59 -4.02 0.09
C ARG A 676 2.11 -4.15 -0.06
N ASN A 677 2.54 -4.82 -1.12
CA ASN A 677 3.93 -4.92 -1.52
C ASN A 677 4.34 -3.64 -2.24
N TRP A 678 4.68 -2.62 -1.45
CA TRP A 678 4.99 -1.28 -1.94
C TRP A 678 6.21 -1.33 -2.87
N MET A 679 6.11 -0.65 -4.02
CA MET A 679 7.09 -0.70 -5.12
C MET A 679 7.55 -2.11 -5.55
N GLY A 680 6.81 -3.18 -5.23
CA GLY A 680 7.16 -4.55 -5.64
C GLY A 680 8.52 -5.03 -5.13
N THR A 681 9.01 -4.49 -4.02
CA THR A 681 10.38 -4.77 -3.53
C THR A 681 10.52 -6.18 -2.94
N ASN A 682 9.41 -6.85 -2.62
CA ASN A 682 9.35 -8.20 -2.07
C ASN A 682 8.88 -9.14 -3.18
N THR A 683 9.81 -9.75 -3.91
CA THR A 683 9.51 -10.53 -5.13
C THR A 683 10.23 -11.88 -5.08
N GLU A 684 9.94 -12.61 -4.01
CA GLU A 684 10.49 -13.93 -3.71
C GLU A 684 9.39 -14.95 -3.43
N ALA A 685 9.66 -16.21 -3.77
CA ALA A 685 8.72 -17.31 -3.56
C ALA A 685 8.31 -17.41 -2.10
N GLU A 686 9.24 -17.26 -1.17
CA GLU A 686 9.03 -17.34 0.27
C GLU A 686 7.98 -16.33 0.77
N PHE A 687 7.98 -15.10 0.23
CA PHE A 687 7.00 -14.07 0.57
C PHE A 687 5.59 -14.44 0.10
N TYR A 688 5.43 -14.83 -1.16
CA TYR A 688 4.13 -15.20 -1.70
C TYR A 688 3.61 -16.54 -1.16
N ASP A 689 4.51 -17.49 -0.90
CA ASP A 689 4.20 -18.77 -0.26
C ASP A 689 3.64 -18.57 1.15
N LEU A 690 4.27 -17.72 1.95
CA LEU A 690 3.78 -17.37 3.28
C LEU A 690 2.47 -16.58 3.22
N ALA A 691 2.30 -15.72 2.22
CA ALA A 691 1.06 -14.99 2.02
C ALA A 691 -0.10 -15.94 1.69
N ASP A 692 0.13 -16.89 0.79
CA ASP A 692 -0.83 -17.94 0.43
C ASP A 692 -1.25 -18.76 1.66
N GLU A 693 -0.28 -19.24 2.44
CA GLU A 693 -0.50 -20.11 3.61
C GLU A 693 -1.20 -19.40 4.77
N ASN A 694 -1.00 -18.09 4.91
CA ASN A 694 -1.59 -17.30 5.98
C ASN A 694 -2.89 -16.60 5.57
N GLY A 695 -3.32 -16.72 4.32
CA GLY A 695 -4.50 -16.02 3.82
C GLY A 695 -4.29 -14.50 3.75
N MET A 696 -3.06 -14.04 3.49
CA MET A 696 -2.77 -12.62 3.29
C MET A 696 -2.95 -12.28 1.82
N MET A 697 -3.87 -11.36 1.51
CA MET A 697 -4.01 -10.83 0.15
C MET A 697 -2.86 -9.87 -0.15
N ILE A 698 -2.22 -10.00 -1.31
CA ILE A 698 -1.16 -9.11 -1.77
C ILE A 698 -1.72 -8.12 -2.79
N LEU A 699 -1.60 -6.83 -2.48
CA LEU A 699 -1.69 -5.76 -3.49
C LEU A 699 -0.26 -5.50 -3.98
N ASN A 700 0.03 -5.82 -5.24
CA ASN A 700 1.40 -5.88 -5.72
C ASN A 700 1.75 -4.71 -6.64
N ASP A 701 2.61 -3.81 -6.18
CA ASP A 701 3.15 -2.73 -7.03
C ASP A 701 4.27 -3.24 -7.96
N PHE A 702 4.54 -2.50 -9.03
CA PHE A 702 5.81 -2.56 -9.75
C PHE A 702 6.75 -1.45 -9.26
N TRP A 703 8.00 -1.50 -9.71
CA TRP A 703 9.17 -0.81 -9.13
C TRP A 703 9.25 0.69 -9.45
N GLN A 704 8.16 1.44 -9.24
CA GLN A 704 8.06 2.89 -9.45
C GLN A 704 7.35 3.60 -8.29
N SER A 705 7.84 4.80 -7.97
CA SER A 705 7.23 5.79 -7.06
C SER A 705 7.64 7.17 -7.57
N THR A 706 7.42 8.30 -6.91
CA THR A 706 6.12 9.00 -6.83
C THR A 706 6.04 9.99 -8.00
N GLN A 707 4.89 10.12 -8.66
CA GLN A 707 4.77 10.99 -9.85
C GLN A 707 4.93 12.47 -9.50
N ASN A 708 5.63 13.22 -10.36
CA ASN A 708 6.06 14.60 -10.10
C ASN A 708 7.03 14.75 -8.94
N PHE A 709 7.58 13.65 -8.44
CA PHE A 709 8.57 13.67 -7.38
C PHE A 709 9.80 12.84 -7.74
N GLN A 710 9.70 11.57 -8.10
CA GLN A 710 10.87 10.77 -8.54
C GLN A 710 11.11 10.88 -10.03
N ILE A 711 12.36 10.73 -10.45
CA ILE A 711 12.71 10.52 -11.86
C ILE A 711 12.16 9.16 -12.37
N GLU A 712 11.82 9.12 -13.67
CA GLU A 712 11.28 7.91 -14.32
C GLU A 712 12.40 6.93 -14.71
N PRO A 713 12.11 5.61 -14.78
CA PRO A 713 13.02 4.63 -15.38
C PRO A 713 13.32 4.96 -16.85
N ASP A 714 14.60 4.87 -17.24
CA ASP A 714 15.04 5.23 -18.60
C ASP A 714 14.80 4.10 -19.62
N ASP A 715 14.92 2.84 -19.20
CA ASP A 715 14.72 1.67 -20.07
C ASP A 715 13.39 0.96 -19.80
N SER A 716 12.35 1.42 -20.50
CA SER A 716 11.01 0.81 -20.41
C SER A 716 10.98 -0.64 -20.89
N SER A 717 11.84 -1.03 -21.83
CA SER A 717 11.86 -2.40 -22.36
C SER A 717 12.43 -3.37 -21.33
N LEU A 718 13.51 -2.98 -20.66
CA LEU A 718 14.08 -3.74 -19.54
C LEU A 718 13.09 -3.88 -18.38
N PHE A 719 12.40 -2.78 -18.03
CA PHE A 719 11.37 -2.79 -16.99
C PHE A 719 10.26 -3.79 -17.31
N LEU A 720 9.71 -3.72 -18.53
CA LEU A 720 8.65 -4.63 -18.98
C LEU A 720 9.12 -6.08 -19.09
N ALA A 721 10.37 -6.34 -19.48
CA ALA A 721 10.94 -7.69 -19.49
C ALA A 721 10.99 -8.31 -18.09
N ASN A 722 11.41 -7.53 -17.09
CA ASN A 722 11.39 -7.96 -15.69
C ASN A 722 9.93 -8.19 -15.22
N ALA A 723 9.02 -7.26 -15.52
CA ALA A 723 7.61 -7.37 -15.12
C ALA A 723 6.95 -8.63 -15.67
N ARG A 724 7.18 -8.95 -16.95
CA ARG A 724 6.65 -10.16 -17.59
C ARG A 724 7.18 -11.45 -16.94
N ASP A 725 8.46 -11.50 -16.60
CA ASP A 725 9.02 -12.66 -15.90
C ASP A 725 8.44 -12.80 -14.48
N THR A 726 8.29 -11.69 -13.74
CA THR A 726 7.66 -11.66 -12.41
C THR A 726 6.20 -12.15 -12.46
N ILE A 727 5.38 -11.62 -13.37
CA ILE A 727 3.98 -12.03 -13.52
C ILE A 727 3.91 -13.52 -13.87
N ALA A 728 4.67 -13.98 -14.87
CA ALA A 728 4.64 -15.38 -15.29
C ALA A 728 5.05 -16.33 -14.16
N ARG A 729 6.03 -15.92 -13.34
CA ARG A 729 6.55 -16.72 -12.22
C ARG A 729 5.55 -16.84 -11.08
N TYR A 730 4.83 -15.76 -10.74
CA TYR A 730 4.07 -15.67 -9.49
C TYR A 730 2.53 -15.62 -9.66
N ARG A 731 1.99 -15.54 -10.88
CA ARG A 731 0.53 -15.49 -11.16
C ARG A 731 -0.34 -16.59 -10.53
N ASN A 732 0.23 -17.74 -10.18
CA ASN A 732 -0.51 -18.86 -9.57
C ASN A 732 -0.71 -18.70 -8.05
N HIS A 733 -0.08 -17.72 -7.41
CA HIS A 733 -0.29 -17.43 -5.99
C HIS A 733 -1.70 -16.85 -5.78
N PRO A 734 -2.62 -17.54 -5.09
CA PRO A 734 -3.94 -17.01 -4.78
C PRO A 734 -3.86 -15.77 -3.86
N SER A 735 -2.77 -15.54 -3.15
CA SER A 735 -2.59 -14.33 -2.34
C SER A 735 -2.59 -13.05 -3.18
N ILE A 736 -1.93 -13.00 -4.34
CA ILE A 736 -1.91 -11.81 -5.20
C ILE A 736 -3.33 -11.51 -5.64
N ILE A 737 -3.86 -10.30 -5.41
CA ILE A 737 -5.25 -9.95 -5.78
C ILE A 737 -5.36 -8.73 -6.69
N LEU A 738 -4.30 -7.97 -6.87
CA LEU A 738 -4.30 -6.71 -7.60
C LEU A 738 -2.86 -6.38 -8.02
N TRP A 739 -2.71 -5.87 -9.24
CA TRP A 739 -1.45 -5.33 -9.75
C TRP A 739 -1.52 -3.81 -9.85
N PHE A 740 -0.56 -3.12 -9.25
CA PHE A 740 -0.40 -1.66 -9.34
C PHE A 740 0.78 -1.30 -10.23
N GLY A 741 0.57 -0.38 -11.16
CA GLY A 741 1.65 0.13 -12.01
C GLY A 741 2.71 0.91 -11.25
N ARG A 742 2.29 1.76 -10.29
CA ARG A 742 3.17 2.70 -9.59
C ARG A 742 2.59 3.16 -8.24
N ASN A 743 3.49 3.43 -7.29
CA ASN A 743 3.19 4.20 -6.08
C ASN A 743 2.94 5.70 -6.37
N GLU A 744 1.83 6.24 -5.87
CA GLU A 744 1.50 7.68 -5.94
C GLU A 744 1.60 8.32 -7.33
N GLY A 745 0.91 7.72 -8.30
CA GLY A 745 0.80 8.27 -9.66
C GLY A 745 0.36 7.23 -10.67
N VAL A 746 0.55 7.50 -11.96
CA VAL A 746 0.41 6.52 -13.04
C VAL A 746 1.74 6.48 -13.81
N PRO A 747 2.25 5.31 -14.24
CA PRO A 747 3.44 5.23 -15.09
C PRO A 747 3.29 6.03 -16.38
N THR A 748 4.40 6.29 -17.08
CA THR A 748 4.36 6.84 -18.43
C THR A 748 3.46 5.99 -19.35
N PRO A 749 2.84 6.54 -20.40
CA PRO A 749 1.92 5.75 -21.25
C PRO A 749 2.51 4.45 -21.78
N ALA A 750 3.79 4.45 -22.18
CA ALA A 750 4.47 3.26 -22.66
C ALA A 750 4.56 2.15 -21.59
N LEU A 751 4.95 2.52 -20.36
CA LEU A 751 5.02 1.57 -19.24
C LEU A 751 3.62 1.14 -18.78
N ASN A 752 2.69 2.08 -18.62
CA ASN A 752 1.35 1.77 -18.10
C ASN A 752 0.60 0.82 -19.03
N GLN A 753 0.64 1.07 -20.35
CA GLN A 753 0.03 0.18 -21.34
C GLN A 753 0.78 -1.14 -21.46
N GLY A 754 2.12 -1.11 -21.43
CA GLY A 754 2.92 -2.33 -21.49
C GLY A 754 2.72 -3.26 -20.28
N LEU A 755 2.50 -2.69 -19.09
CA LEU A 755 2.16 -3.43 -17.88
C LEU A 755 0.75 -3.99 -17.94
N ASP A 756 -0.23 -3.20 -18.36
CA ASP A 756 -1.61 -3.67 -18.61
C ASP A 756 -1.65 -4.83 -19.61
N ASP A 757 -0.93 -4.70 -20.74
CA ASP A 757 -0.76 -5.77 -21.72
C ASP A 757 -0.09 -7.02 -21.11
N ALA A 758 0.96 -6.85 -20.31
CA ALA A 758 1.65 -7.95 -19.67
C ALA A 758 0.74 -8.69 -18.68
N VAL A 759 0.02 -7.96 -17.80
CA VAL A 759 -0.91 -8.55 -16.84
C VAL A 759 -2.05 -9.24 -17.57
N PHE A 760 -2.65 -8.62 -18.59
CA PHE A 760 -3.74 -9.23 -19.35
C PHE A 760 -3.30 -10.51 -20.08
N GLN A 761 -2.12 -10.50 -20.73
CA GLN A 761 -1.65 -11.64 -21.53
C GLN A 761 -1.10 -12.79 -20.68
N LEU A 762 -0.50 -12.50 -19.53
CA LEU A 762 0.19 -13.51 -18.72
C LEU A 762 -0.61 -13.94 -17.49
N ASP A 763 -1.45 -13.09 -16.93
CA ASP A 763 -2.31 -13.41 -15.78
C ASP A 763 -3.78 -13.47 -16.23
N GLY A 764 -4.32 -12.34 -16.70
CA GLY A 764 -5.69 -12.23 -17.22
C GLY A 764 -6.80 -12.42 -16.17
N THR A 765 -6.48 -12.80 -14.92
CA THR A 765 -7.48 -13.09 -13.87
C THR A 765 -7.65 -11.98 -12.84
N ARG A 766 -6.78 -10.96 -12.85
CA ARG A 766 -6.74 -9.89 -11.84
C ARG A 766 -6.79 -8.51 -12.50
N TRP A 767 -7.32 -7.54 -11.77
CA TRP A 767 -7.29 -6.14 -12.19
C TRP A 767 -5.85 -5.62 -12.16
N PHE A 768 -5.50 -4.85 -13.19
CA PHE A 768 -4.34 -3.96 -13.20
C PHE A 768 -4.87 -2.53 -13.16
N THR A 769 -4.30 -1.70 -12.30
CA THR A 769 -4.48 -0.24 -12.36
C THR A 769 -3.15 0.46 -12.25
N GLY A 770 -3.02 1.59 -12.95
CA GLY A 770 -1.78 2.34 -12.99
C GLY A 770 -1.38 2.94 -11.64
N SER A 771 -2.32 3.12 -10.70
CA SER A 771 -2.09 3.90 -9.48
C SER A 771 -2.49 3.18 -8.20
N SER A 772 -1.57 3.10 -7.25
CA SER A 772 -1.86 2.75 -5.86
C SER A 772 -2.07 3.99 -4.99
N ASN A 773 -2.86 4.97 -5.43
CA ASN A 773 -3.13 6.20 -4.66
C ASN A 773 -4.57 6.75 -4.84
N VAL A 774 -4.89 7.44 -5.94
CA VAL A 774 -6.18 8.17 -6.08
C VAL A 774 -7.15 7.60 -7.13
N VAL A 775 -6.72 6.65 -7.96
CA VAL A 775 -7.57 6.04 -8.99
C VAL A 775 -8.39 4.93 -8.34
N ASN A 776 -9.71 5.12 -8.20
CA ASN A 776 -10.62 4.28 -7.42
C ASN A 776 -10.19 4.07 -5.95
N LEU A 777 -9.35 4.96 -5.41
CA LEU A 777 -8.70 4.80 -4.11
C LEU A 777 -8.68 6.14 -3.35
N GLN A 778 -8.49 6.08 -2.04
CA GLN A 778 -8.32 7.25 -1.19
C GLN A 778 -6.83 7.63 -1.14
N GLY A 779 -6.56 8.93 -1.27
CA GLY A 779 -5.19 9.44 -1.33
C GLY A 779 -4.33 9.11 -0.11
N SER A 780 -3.02 9.08 -0.32
CA SER A 780 -2.04 8.68 0.71
C SER A 780 -1.93 9.67 1.87
N GLY A 781 -1.52 9.13 3.03
CA GLY A 781 -1.32 9.88 4.26
C GLY A 781 -2.61 10.12 5.06
N PRO A 782 -2.53 10.90 6.16
CA PRO A 782 -1.33 11.52 6.70
C PRO A 782 -0.33 10.49 7.25
N TYR A 783 0.93 10.91 7.46
CA TYR A 783 2.01 10.07 8.00
C TYR A 783 2.49 10.49 9.41
N ASN A 784 1.94 11.58 9.95
CA ASN A 784 2.26 12.13 11.27
C ASN A 784 1.15 11.82 12.29
N TYR A 785 1.37 12.16 13.56
CA TYR A 785 0.35 11.94 14.59
C TYR A 785 -0.92 12.75 14.32
N ARG A 786 -2.06 12.07 14.41
CA ARG A 786 -3.41 12.65 14.39
C ARG A 786 -4.15 12.21 15.64
N ALA A 787 -5.00 13.10 16.15
CA ALA A 787 -5.83 12.77 17.29
C ALA A 787 -6.74 11.56 16.92
N PRO A 788 -6.94 10.59 17.84
CA PRO A 788 -7.73 9.39 17.60
C PRO A 788 -9.10 9.63 16.95
N VAL A 789 -9.80 10.71 17.33
CA VAL A 789 -11.13 11.06 16.78
C VAL A 789 -11.10 11.31 15.27
N GLY A 790 -9.99 11.78 14.71
CA GLY A 790 -9.84 12.06 13.27
C GLY A 790 -10.03 10.82 12.40
N TYR A 791 -9.68 9.64 12.92
CA TYR A 791 -9.85 8.35 12.22
C TYR A 791 -11.30 7.91 12.07
N PHE A 792 -12.25 8.57 12.74
CA PHE A 792 -13.70 8.34 12.64
C PHE A 792 -14.41 9.43 11.83
N THR A 793 -13.70 10.51 11.46
CA THR A 793 -14.28 11.67 10.78
C THR A 793 -13.75 11.79 9.35
N ASP A 794 -12.86 12.74 9.12
CA ASP A 794 -12.26 13.13 7.86
C ASP A 794 -11.32 12.06 7.30
N LEU A 795 -10.62 11.31 8.16
CA LEU A 795 -9.74 10.23 7.72
C LEU A 795 -10.50 8.93 7.42
N ALA A 796 -11.79 8.85 7.77
CA ALA A 796 -12.63 7.65 7.64
C ALA A 796 -13.33 7.55 6.28
N THR A 797 -12.58 7.65 5.18
CA THR A 797 -13.15 7.59 3.82
C THR A 797 -12.44 6.57 2.92
N GLY A 798 -13.24 5.81 2.17
CA GLY A 798 -12.84 5.05 1.00
C GLY A 798 -12.03 3.78 1.26
N PHE A 799 -11.15 3.49 0.30
CA PHE A 799 -10.12 2.47 0.41
C PHE A 799 -8.77 3.17 0.50
N SER A 800 -8.24 3.32 1.71
CA SER A 800 -6.95 3.96 1.93
C SER A 800 -5.83 2.93 1.89
N VAL A 801 -4.93 3.12 0.93
CA VAL A 801 -3.75 2.27 0.73
C VAL A 801 -2.57 2.68 1.60
N GLU A 802 -2.57 3.89 2.15
CA GLU A 802 -1.52 4.37 3.05
C GLU A 802 -2.07 5.39 4.06
N THR A 803 -1.96 5.08 5.35
CA THR A 803 -2.13 6.06 6.44
C THR A 803 -1.16 5.68 7.55
N GLY A 804 -0.34 6.61 8.03
CA GLY A 804 0.70 6.33 9.01
C GLY A 804 0.65 7.21 10.25
N THR A 805 1.27 6.74 11.33
CA THR A 805 1.48 7.51 12.56
C THR A 805 2.76 7.04 13.27
N PRO A 806 3.51 7.90 13.99
CA PRO A 806 4.70 7.46 14.72
C PRO A 806 4.42 6.31 15.70
N SER A 807 5.38 5.40 15.84
CA SER A 807 5.21 4.17 16.62
C SER A 807 6.53 3.74 17.29
N LEU A 808 6.84 4.35 18.44
CA LEU A 808 8.09 4.08 19.14
C LEU A 808 8.21 2.58 19.51
N SER A 809 9.35 1.97 19.21
CA SER A 809 9.68 0.60 19.61
C SER A 809 9.71 0.43 21.13
N THR A 810 9.70 -0.83 21.61
CA THR A 810 9.88 -1.10 23.04
C THR A 810 11.27 -0.64 23.51
N ALA A 811 11.40 -0.32 24.79
CA ALA A 811 12.71 0.01 25.36
C ALA A 811 13.75 -1.12 25.17
N GLU A 812 13.31 -2.37 25.19
CA GLU A 812 14.14 -3.56 25.00
C GLU A 812 14.59 -3.76 23.54
N SER A 813 13.74 -3.41 22.57
CA SER A 813 14.07 -3.38 21.15
C SER A 813 15.07 -2.27 20.87
N ILE A 814 14.80 -1.04 21.34
CA ILE A 814 15.72 0.11 21.20
C ILE A 814 17.07 -0.20 21.85
N ALA A 815 17.10 -0.87 23.00
CA ALA A 815 18.36 -1.27 23.63
C ALA A 815 19.19 -2.28 22.83
N ALA A 816 18.59 -3.00 21.88
CA ALA A 816 19.29 -3.97 21.03
C ALA A 816 20.03 -3.33 19.86
N TYR A 817 19.66 -2.11 19.44
CA TYR A 817 20.29 -1.41 18.32
C TYR A 817 20.79 0.00 18.64
N VAL A 818 20.37 0.64 19.74
CA VAL A 818 20.85 1.97 20.14
C VAL A 818 21.84 1.85 21.31
N PRO A 819 23.05 2.45 21.22
CA PRO A 819 23.98 2.53 22.34
C PRO A 819 23.38 3.20 23.58
N ALA A 820 23.79 2.79 24.77
CA ALA A 820 23.20 3.28 26.02
C ALA A 820 23.26 4.81 26.17
N ALA A 821 24.36 5.44 25.72
CA ALA A 821 24.55 6.89 25.79
C ALA A 821 23.65 7.68 24.82
N ASP A 822 23.09 7.03 23.80
CA ASP A 822 22.26 7.65 22.76
C ASP A 822 20.75 7.43 22.97
N ARG A 823 20.36 6.71 24.02
CA ARG A 823 18.94 6.45 24.34
C ARG A 823 18.25 7.63 25.00
N TRP A 824 19.01 8.48 25.70
CA TRP A 824 18.47 9.66 26.37
C TRP A 824 19.55 10.75 26.59
N PRO A 825 19.26 12.03 26.28
CA PRO A 825 18.07 12.53 25.58
C PRO A 825 18.00 12.03 24.13
N LEU A 826 16.83 12.15 23.50
CA LEU A 826 16.66 11.76 22.09
C LEU A 826 17.58 12.61 21.19
N GLY A 827 18.30 11.97 20.28
CA GLY A 827 19.28 12.61 19.42
C GLY A 827 19.43 11.95 18.06
N ASP A 828 20.56 12.17 17.41
CA ASP A 828 20.80 11.77 16.02
C ASP A 828 20.72 10.26 15.78
N VAL A 829 21.08 9.42 16.74
CA VAL A 829 20.97 7.95 16.55
C VAL A 829 19.51 7.51 16.43
N LEU A 830 18.62 8.03 17.29
CA LEU A 830 17.19 7.72 17.15
C LEU A 830 16.58 8.39 15.92
N ALA A 831 17.02 9.59 15.57
CA ALA A 831 16.62 10.22 14.31
C ALA A 831 17.04 9.34 13.13
N TYR A 832 18.30 8.89 13.06
CA TYR A 832 18.77 7.99 12.01
C TYR A 832 17.86 6.76 11.88
N HIS A 833 17.40 6.21 13.01
CA HIS A 833 16.39 5.14 13.08
C HIS A 833 14.94 5.64 13.11
N ASP A 834 14.61 6.54 12.19
CA ASP A 834 13.29 7.05 11.82
C ASP A 834 12.51 7.85 12.89
N TRP A 835 13.16 8.39 13.92
CA TRP A 835 12.52 9.28 14.91
C TRP A 835 12.75 10.76 14.59
N HIS A 836 12.21 11.23 13.46
CA HIS A 836 12.47 12.58 12.92
C HIS A 836 11.48 13.65 13.37
N PHE A 837 11.91 14.91 13.33
CA PHE A 837 11.08 16.08 13.66
C PHE A 837 10.69 16.90 12.41
N ALA A 838 10.71 16.32 11.22
CA ALA A 838 10.33 16.97 9.96
C ALA A 838 10.05 15.91 8.88
N GLY A 839 9.48 16.35 7.76
CA GLY A 839 9.19 15.48 6.61
C GLY A 839 8.04 14.50 6.86
N ASN A 840 7.98 13.46 6.04
CA ASN A 840 7.10 12.33 6.30
C ASN A 840 7.57 11.63 7.58
N GLY A 841 6.64 11.30 8.47
CA GLY A 841 6.96 10.68 9.76
C GLY A 841 7.31 11.69 10.86
N ASP A 842 7.13 13.00 10.62
CA ASP A 842 7.36 14.05 11.61
C ASP A 842 6.69 13.78 12.97
N THR A 843 7.53 13.60 13.98
CA THR A 843 7.16 13.31 15.36
C THR A 843 6.85 14.56 16.19
N LYS A 844 7.00 15.79 15.67
CA LYS A 844 6.71 17.03 16.43
C LYS A 844 5.29 17.04 17.02
N THR A 845 4.31 16.70 16.21
CA THR A 845 2.90 16.63 16.62
C THR A 845 2.66 15.54 17.68
N PHE A 846 3.36 14.41 17.56
CA PHE A 846 3.37 13.33 18.54
C PHE A 846 3.96 13.82 19.87
N MET A 847 5.16 14.40 19.84
CA MET A 847 5.89 14.88 21.02
C MET A 847 5.14 16.01 21.74
N GLN A 848 4.56 16.95 21.00
CA GLN A 848 3.73 18.02 21.55
C GLN A 848 2.48 17.47 22.24
N THR A 849 1.81 16.52 21.59
CA THR A 849 0.60 15.89 22.15
C THR A 849 0.95 15.05 23.39
N LEU A 850 2.03 14.25 23.34
CA LEU A 850 2.55 13.49 24.48
C LEU A 850 2.81 14.40 25.67
N SER A 851 3.48 15.53 25.44
CA SER A 851 3.79 16.52 26.48
C SER A 851 2.52 17.13 27.08
N THR A 852 1.51 17.42 26.26
CA THR A 852 0.22 17.94 26.76
C THR A 852 -0.55 16.89 27.56
N MET A 853 -0.61 15.65 27.07
CA MET A 853 -1.36 14.56 27.70
C MET A 853 -0.73 14.07 29.00
N PHE A 854 0.61 13.93 29.03
CA PHE A 854 1.29 13.20 30.10
C PHE A 854 2.46 13.97 30.74
N GLY A 855 2.77 15.16 30.23
CA GLY A 855 4.02 15.87 30.53
C GLY A 855 5.22 15.30 29.77
N PRO A 856 6.30 16.10 29.58
CA PRO A 856 7.50 15.64 28.89
C PRO A 856 8.12 14.42 29.58
N GLY A 857 8.81 13.57 28.82
CA GLY A 857 9.56 12.44 29.38
C GLY A 857 10.69 12.93 30.29
N LYS A 858 10.83 12.30 31.47
CA LYS A 858 11.92 12.61 32.42
C LYS A 858 13.22 11.87 32.09
N ASP A 859 13.06 10.62 31.71
CA ASP A 859 14.06 9.70 31.22
C ASP A 859 13.44 8.86 30.10
N PHE A 860 14.22 7.98 29.48
CA PHE A 860 13.74 7.17 28.38
C PHE A 860 12.65 6.16 28.79
N ALA A 861 12.68 5.63 30.02
CA ALA A 861 11.64 4.70 30.48
C ALA A 861 10.29 5.40 30.68
N ASP A 862 10.30 6.61 31.25
CA ASP A 862 9.11 7.46 31.38
C ASP A 862 8.61 7.95 30.00
N PHE A 863 9.51 8.27 29.08
CA PHE A 863 9.14 8.61 27.71
C PHE A 863 8.50 7.43 26.98
N GLU A 864 9.12 6.24 27.03
CA GLU A 864 8.62 5.03 26.37
C GLU A 864 7.24 4.64 26.90
N ARG A 865 7.03 4.58 28.23
CA ARG A 865 5.71 4.20 28.78
C ARG A 865 4.59 5.15 28.33
N LYS A 866 4.89 6.44 28.15
CA LYS A 866 3.96 7.46 27.62
C LYS A 866 3.71 7.28 26.13
N ALA A 867 4.76 7.06 25.35
CA ALA A 867 4.66 6.78 23.93
C ALA A 867 3.83 5.50 23.68
N GLN A 868 3.99 4.46 24.50
CA GLN A 868 3.20 3.23 24.39
C GLN A 868 1.71 3.44 24.68
N MET A 869 1.31 4.39 25.53
CA MET A 869 -0.10 4.76 25.70
C MET A 869 -0.69 5.32 24.40
N MET A 870 0.05 6.22 23.72
CA MET A 870 -0.37 6.80 22.46
C MET A 870 -0.35 5.77 21.33
N ASN A 871 0.70 4.95 21.23
CA ASN A 871 0.80 3.87 20.25
C ASN A 871 -0.43 2.96 20.28
N LEU A 872 -0.90 2.57 21.47
CA LEU A 872 -2.09 1.74 21.61
C LEU A 872 -3.35 2.47 21.11
N GLU A 873 -3.58 3.69 21.59
CA GLU A 873 -4.80 4.44 21.29
C GLU A 873 -4.92 4.79 19.80
N THR A 874 -3.84 5.25 19.16
CA THR A 874 -3.85 5.68 17.75
C THR A 874 -4.04 4.52 16.79
N HIS A 875 -3.30 3.43 16.97
CA HIS A 875 -3.40 2.25 16.09
C HIS A 875 -4.75 1.55 16.27
N LYS A 876 -5.29 1.55 17.50
CA LYS A 876 -6.65 1.07 17.75
C LYS A 876 -7.68 1.94 17.03
N ALA A 877 -7.60 3.26 17.18
CA ALA A 877 -8.53 4.21 16.55
C ALA A 877 -8.50 4.15 15.02
N MET A 878 -7.33 3.91 14.40
CA MET A 878 -7.19 3.83 12.95
C MET A 878 -8.07 2.72 12.34
N TYR A 879 -8.09 1.53 12.96
CA TYR A 879 -8.89 0.41 12.48
C TYR A 879 -10.33 0.44 13.02
N GLU A 880 -10.57 0.90 14.26
CA GLU A 880 -11.93 1.07 14.78
C GLU A 880 -12.71 2.12 13.97
N GLY A 881 -12.08 3.22 13.58
CA GLY A 881 -12.71 4.26 12.76
C GLY A 881 -13.03 3.80 11.34
N PHE A 882 -12.15 2.99 10.76
CA PHE A 882 -12.43 2.26 9.52
C PHE A 882 -13.66 1.34 9.67
N LEU A 883 -13.62 0.40 10.62
CA LEU A 883 -14.63 -0.65 10.74
C LEU A 883 -15.97 -0.13 11.25
N GLY A 884 -15.97 0.93 12.07
CA GLY A 884 -17.19 1.61 12.54
C GLY A 884 -18.02 2.21 11.40
N HIS A 885 -17.40 2.44 10.24
CA HIS A 885 -18.03 2.95 9.02
C HIS A 885 -17.94 1.98 7.83
N LEU A 886 -17.80 0.68 8.11
CA LEU A 886 -17.70 -0.37 7.11
C LEU A 886 -18.92 -0.36 6.18
N TRP A 887 -18.66 -0.39 4.86
CA TRP A 887 -19.64 -0.36 3.75
C TRP A 887 -20.49 0.91 3.61
N THR A 888 -20.32 1.87 4.51
CA THR A 888 -21.03 3.16 4.45
C THR A 888 -20.10 4.30 4.05
N LYS A 889 -18.86 4.31 4.57
CA LYS A 889 -17.82 5.25 4.15
C LYS A 889 -16.51 4.57 3.77
N ASN A 890 -16.24 3.38 4.30
CA ASN A 890 -14.97 2.70 4.06
C ASN A 890 -15.14 1.25 3.60
N SER A 891 -14.12 0.79 2.89
CA SER A 891 -13.98 -0.60 2.41
C SER A 891 -12.61 -1.20 2.70
N GLY A 892 -11.58 -0.35 2.88
CA GLY A 892 -10.24 -0.81 3.24
C GLY A 892 -9.38 0.23 3.95
N ARG A 893 -8.50 -0.24 4.83
CA ARG A 893 -7.51 0.57 5.55
C ARG A 893 -6.18 -0.15 5.65
N LEU A 894 -5.15 0.45 5.04
CA LEU A 894 -3.78 -0.04 5.07
C LEU A 894 -2.87 0.95 5.81
N LEU A 895 -2.27 0.48 6.90
CA LEU A 895 -1.28 1.23 7.66
C LEU A 895 0.00 1.41 6.83
N TRP A 896 0.51 2.63 6.76
CA TRP A 896 1.90 2.91 6.41
C TRP A 896 2.64 2.91 7.75
N MET A 897 3.30 1.82 8.16
CA MET A 897 3.59 0.54 7.52
C MET A 897 3.41 -0.55 8.56
N THR A 898 3.12 -1.78 8.17
CA THR A 898 3.01 -2.85 9.18
C THR A 898 4.33 -3.55 9.46
N HIS A 899 5.24 -3.53 8.49
CA HIS A 899 6.54 -4.21 8.56
C HIS A 899 7.69 -3.23 8.38
N PRO A 900 8.68 -3.21 9.28
CA PRO A 900 9.89 -2.43 9.11
C PRO A 900 10.99 -3.21 8.38
N ALA A 901 11.64 -2.57 7.42
CA ALA A 901 12.76 -3.17 6.68
C ALA A 901 14.06 -3.25 7.50
N TRP A 902 14.15 -2.49 8.59
CA TRP A 902 15.34 -2.30 9.42
C TRP A 902 14.93 -1.80 10.82
N PRO A 903 15.84 -1.59 11.78
CA PRO A 903 15.48 -1.06 13.09
C PRO A 903 14.91 0.35 12.97
N SER A 904 13.61 0.47 13.25
CA SER A 904 12.84 1.69 13.04
C SER A 904 12.01 2.05 14.28
N ASN A 905 11.54 3.29 14.31
CA ASN A 905 10.64 3.84 15.32
C ASN A 905 9.41 4.55 14.73
N ALA A 906 9.19 4.42 13.43
CA ALA A 906 8.04 5.00 12.75
C ALA A 906 7.10 3.90 12.26
N TRP A 907 5.79 4.19 12.28
CA TRP A 907 4.77 3.54 11.47
C TRP A 907 4.42 2.07 11.72
N GLN A 908 5.36 1.26 12.19
CA GLN A 908 5.29 -0.18 12.41
C GLN A 908 4.35 -0.59 13.56
N ILE A 909 3.85 -1.84 13.51
CA ILE A 909 3.12 -2.44 14.64
C ILE A 909 3.99 -3.37 15.48
N TYR A 910 5.05 -3.93 14.90
CA TYR A 910 6.07 -4.73 15.56
C TYR A 910 7.46 -4.26 15.12
N SER A 911 8.49 -4.59 15.88
CA SER A 911 9.87 -4.26 15.58
C SER A 911 10.53 -5.28 14.64
N TRP A 912 11.63 -4.87 14.01
CA TRP A 912 12.48 -5.68 13.12
C TRP A 912 12.98 -7.01 13.72
N ASP A 913 12.99 -7.13 15.06
CA ASP A 913 13.44 -8.30 15.82
C ASP A 913 12.27 -9.16 16.35
N TYR A 914 11.08 -9.00 15.77
CA TYR A 914 9.82 -9.66 16.16
C TYR A 914 9.18 -9.17 17.46
N ASP A 915 9.75 -8.18 18.15
CA ASP A 915 9.15 -7.65 19.38
C ASP A 915 7.85 -6.88 19.08
N THR A 916 6.86 -7.02 19.94
CA THR A 916 5.53 -6.41 19.76
C THR A 916 5.33 -5.31 20.80
N HIS A 917 5.20 -4.07 20.35
CA HIS A 917 4.88 -2.93 21.20
C HIS A 917 3.37 -2.63 21.19
N ALA A 918 2.92 -1.59 21.89
CA ALA A 918 1.50 -1.37 22.14
C ALA A 918 0.67 -1.10 20.86
N ALA A 919 1.32 -0.63 19.79
CA ALA A 919 0.72 -0.49 18.46
C ALA A 919 0.17 -1.82 17.91
N TYR A 920 0.92 -2.92 18.06
CA TYR A 920 0.47 -4.27 17.70
C TYR A 920 -0.85 -4.62 18.36
N TYR A 921 -0.95 -4.39 19.68
CA TYR A 921 -2.11 -4.80 20.46
C TYR A 921 -3.30 -3.86 20.24
N GLY A 922 -3.06 -2.57 19.98
CA GLY A 922 -4.10 -1.64 19.52
C GLY A 922 -4.71 -2.10 18.19
N ALA A 923 -3.87 -2.40 17.20
CA ALA A 923 -4.32 -2.89 15.89
C ALA A 923 -5.00 -4.27 15.98
N LYS A 924 -4.38 -5.23 16.67
CA LYS A 924 -4.91 -6.59 16.89
C LYS A 924 -6.28 -6.59 17.54
N LYS A 925 -6.47 -5.72 18.54
CA LYS A 925 -7.74 -5.54 19.25
C LYS A 925 -8.82 -4.97 18.34
N ALA A 926 -8.53 -3.87 17.65
CA ALA A 926 -9.48 -3.21 16.76
C ALA A 926 -9.92 -4.10 15.58
N ALA A 927 -9.03 -4.98 15.11
CA ALA A 927 -9.26 -5.87 13.98
C ALA A 927 -9.92 -7.22 14.36
N GLU A 928 -10.36 -7.42 15.60
CA GLU A 928 -11.05 -8.64 16.03
C GLU A 928 -12.23 -8.99 15.10
N PRO A 929 -12.42 -10.27 14.71
CA PRO A 929 -13.49 -10.64 13.77
C PRO A 929 -14.91 -10.34 14.29
N ILE A 930 -15.12 -10.49 15.60
CA ILE A 930 -16.30 -10.02 16.32
C ILE A 930 -15.81 -9.05 17.39
N HIS A 931 -16.22 -7.79 17.32
CA HIS A 931 -15.62 -6.73 18.13
C HIS A 931 -16.67 -5.77 18.71
N VAL A 932 -16.42 -5.26 19.91
CA VAL A 932 -17.19 -4.16 20.51
C VAL A 932 -16.30 -2.95 20.71
N GLN A 933 -16.73 -1.80 20.21
CA GLN A 933 -15.94 -0.57 20.22
C GLN A 933 -16.79 0.67 20.49
N LEU A 934 -16.11 1.78 20.76
CA LEU A 934 -16.69 3.10 20.91
C LEU A 934 -16.37 3.96 19.67
N ASN A 935 -17.40 4.47 18.99
CA ASN A 935 -17.26 5.47 17.94
C ASN A 935 -16.98 6.84 18.58
N LEU A 936 -15.77 7.38 18.42
CA LEU A 936 -15.29 8.50 19.25
C LEU A 936 -16.02 9.85 19.09
N PRO A 937 -16.54 10.26 17.90
CA PRO A 937 -17.17 11.57 17.74
C PRO A 937 -18.47 11.73 18.54
N GLY A 938 -19.34 10.73 18.54
CA GLY A 938 -20.63 10.74 19.24
C GLY A 938 -20.69 9.80 20.45
N ASN A 939 -19.61 9.06 20.73
CA ASN A 939 -19.52 8.03 21.76
C ASN A 939 -20.56 6.89 21.57
N GLU A 940 -20.99 6.61 20.34
CA GLU A 940 -21.85 5.46 20.02
C GLU A 940 -21.13 4.14 20.28
N LEU A 941 -21.82 3.21 20.92
CA LEU A 941 -21.33 1.83 21.01
C LEU A 941 -21.58 1.14 19.67
N VAL A 942 -20.59 0.42 19.15
CA VAL A 942 -20.72 -0.31 17.88
C VAL A 942 -20.29 -1.76 18.08
N VAL A 943 -21.11 -2.69 17.58
CA VAL A 943 -20.74 -4.11 17.48
C VAL A 943 -20.47 -4.46 16.03
N LEU A 944 -19.28 -4.98 15.79
CA LEU A 944 -18.77 -5.37 14.48
C LEU A 944 -18.76 -6.89 14.34
N ASN A 945 -19.12 -7.36 13.15
CA ASN A 945 -18.92 -8.73 12.73
C ASN A 945 -18.37 -8.72 11.31
N THR A 946 -17.09 -9.07 11.13
CA THR A 946 -16.44 -9.19 9.82
C THR A 946 -16.40 -10.64 9.30
N THR A 947 -17.07 -11.56 10.01
CA THR A 947 -17.18 -12.97 9.61
C THR A 947 -18.32 -13.20 8.61
N GLN A 948 -18.36 -14.39 8.03
CA GLN A 948 -19.41 -14.79 7.07
C GLN A 948 -20.74 -15.21 7.71
N ALA A 949 -20.81 -15.34 9.03
CA ALA A 949 -21.98 -15.87 9.73
C ALA A 949 -22.56 -14.87 10.71
N ASP A 950 -23.89 -14.82 10.79
CA ASP A 950 -24.60 -14.06 11.82
C ASP A 950 -24.23 -14.57 13.22
N ARG A 951 -24.12 -13.64 14.18
CA ARG A 951 -23.96 -13.95 15.60
C ARG A 951 -25.08 -13.27 16.38
N ARG A 952 -26.06 -14.06 16.81
CA ARG A 952 -27.29 -13.58 17.43
C ARG A 952 -27.27 -13.76 18.95
N GLY A 953 -28.15 -13.01 19.63
CA GLY A 953 -28.36 -13.11 21.08
C GLY A 953 -27.16 -12.64 21.91
N LEU A 954 -26.36 -11.71 21.38
CA LEU A 954 -25.24 -11.15 22.11
C LEU A 954 -25.71 -10.10 23.12
N THR A 955 -24.88 -9.85 24.13
CA THR A 955 -25.07 -8.75 25.09
C THR A 955 -23.82 -7.89 25.12
N ALA A 956 -23.96 -6.62 24.72
CA ALA A 956 -22.91 -5.62 24.81
C ALA A 956 -23.08 -4.83 26.11
N SER A 957 -22.10 -4.90 27.00
CA SER A 957 -22.10 -4.23 28.31
C SER A 957 -21.02 -3.16 28.34
N VAL A 958 -21.37 -1.98 28.84
CA VAL A 958 -20.46 -0.88 29.11
C VAL A 958 -20.44 -0.57 30.59
N ARG A 959 -19.24 -0.36 31.13
CA ARG A 959 -19.00 0.12 32.49
C ARG A 959 -18.02 1.29 32.43
N VAL A 960 -18.42 2.44 32.98
CA VAL A 960 -17.57 3.64 33.07
C VAL A 960 -17.24 3.87 34.54
N VAL A 961 -15.95 4.01 34.85
CA VAL A 961 -15.45 4.24 36.21
C VAL A 961 -14.49 5.44 36.26
N GLY A 962 -14.35 6.04 37.44
CA GLY A 962 -13.27 7.00 37.73
C GLY A 962 -11.91 6.32 37.93
N LEU A 963 -10.85 7.12 38.05
CA LEU A 963 -9.50 6.63 38.37
C LEU A 963 -9.39 6.01 39.78
N ASP A 964 -10.31 6.37 40.66
CA ASP A 964 -10.56 5.80 41.99
C ASP A 964 -11.43 4.53 41.95
N ASN A 965 -11.75 4.03 40.75
CA ASN A 965 -12.68 2.92 40.50
C ASN A 965 -14.12 3.18 40.96
N ALA A 966 -14.51 4.43 41.23
CA ALA A 966 -15.90 4.76 41.49
C ALA A 966 -16.73 4.51 40.22
N GLU A 967 -17.82 3.76 40.33
CA GLU A 967 -18.70 3.50 39.21
C GLU A 967 -19.53 4.74 38.86
N LEU A 968 -19.45 5.16 37.61
CA LEU A 968 -20.09 6.38 37.11
C LEU A 968 -21.27 6.06 36.19
N PHE A 969 -21.18 4.96 35.44
CA PHE A 969 -22.23 4.53 34.52
C PHE A 969 -22.12 3.04 34.20
N THR A 970 -23.27 2.38 34.02
CA THR A 970 -23.35 1.00 33.51
C THR A 970 -24.56 0.85 32.61
N ARG A 971 -24.43 0.07 31.53
CA ARG A 971 -25.54 -0.29 30.63
C ARG A 971 -25.25 -1.63 29.98
N SER A 972 -26.32 -2.38 29.67
CA SER A 972 -26.24 -3.59 28.84
C SER A 972 -27.30 -3.56 27.74
N ASP A 973 -26.89 -3.81 26.52
CA ASP A 973 -27.70 -3.79 25.30
C ASP A 973 -27.73 -5.19 24.68
N LYS A 974 -28.92 -5.67 24.31
CA LYS A 974 -29.06 -6.89 23.50
C LYS A 974 -28.84 -6.54 22.03
N VAL A 975 -28.07 -7.37 21.32
CA VAL A 975 -27.69 -7.08 19.93
C VAL A 975 -27.46 -8.37 19.14
N ASP A 976 -27.92 -8.37 17.89
CA ASP A 976 -27.55 -9.36 16.88
C ASP A 976 -26.48 -8.73 15.97
N ALA A 977 -25.31 -9.34 15.90
CA ALA A 977 -24.23 -8.93 15.01
C ALA A 977 -24.33 -9.72 13.69
N LEU A 978 -24.98 -9.14 12.68
CA LEU A 978 -25.16 -9.77 11.37
C LEU A 978 -23.81 -9.89 10.62
N ALA A 979 -23.70 -10.90 9.75
CA ALA A 979 -22.49 -11.16 8.98
C ALA A 979 -22.00 -9.92 8.22
N ASN A 980 -20.68 -9.71 8.24
CA ASN A 980 -19.96 -8.67 7.50
C ASN A 980 -20.56 -7.25 7.64
N ARG A 981 -20.89 -6.83 8.87
CA ARG A 981 -21.63 -5.59 9.16
C ARG A 981 -21.17 -4.90 10.44
N ALA A 982 -21.31 -3.57 10.46
CA ALA A 982 -21.27 -2.75 11.67
C ALA A 982 -22.68 -2.45 12.19
N THR A 983 -22.91 -2.65 13.48
CA THR A 983 -24.22 -2.46 14.14
C THR A 983 -24.09 -1.37 15.22
N PRO A 984 -24.53 -0.13 14.94
CA PRO A 984 -24.49 0.94 15.93
C PRO A 984 -25.58 0.78 16.99
N LEU A 985 -25.26 1.18 18.22
CA LEU A 985 -26.11 1.22 19.41
C LEU A 985 -26.09 2.63 20.00
N ALA A 986 -26.90 2.87 21.03
CA ALA A 986 -27.01 4.19 21.67
C ALA A 986 -25.67 4.70 22.23
N ALA A 987 -25.47 6.02 22.21
CA ALA A 987 -24.28 6.67 22.76
C ALA A 987 -24.10 6.39 24.26
N VAL A 988 -22.83 6.26 24.67
CA VAL A 988 -22.41 6.30 26.08
C VAL A 988 -22.36 7.78 26.50
N PRO A 989 -22.96 8.20 27.63
CA PRO A 989 -23.12 9.61 27.98
C PRO A 989 -21.82 10.25 28.53
N LEU A 990 -20.69 10.06 27.85
CA LEU A 990 -19.38 10.49 28.33
C LEU A 990 -19.28 12.02 28.51
N ASP A 991 -19.90 12.81 27.62
CA ASP A 991 -19.88 14.27 27.71
C ASP A 991 -20.50 14.79 29.01
N ALA A 992 -21.58 14.17 29.46
CA ALA A 992 -22.20 14.48 30.75
C ALA A 992 -21.32 14.05 31.93
N LEU A 993 -20.65 12.89 31.82
CA LEU A 993 -19.74 12.41 32.87
C LEU A 993 -18.50 13.30 33.00
N PHE A 994 -17.95 13.79 31.89
CA PHE A 994 -16.80 14.69 31.86
C PHE A 994 -17.01 16.01 32.61
N ALA A 995 -18.26 16.46 32.77
CA ALA A 995 -18.58 17.65 33.55
C ALA A 995 -18.22 17.50 35.04
N THR A 996 -18.22 16.27 35.57
CA THR A 996 -17.92 16.00 36.99
C THR A 996 -16.61 15.21 37.18
N ARG A 997 -16.23 14.40 36.19
CA ARG A 997 -15.03 13.56 36.19
C ARG A 997 -14.30 13.78 34.86
N PRO A 998 -13.33 14.72 34.76
CA PRO A 998 -12.69 15.08 33.49
C PRO A 998 -11.84 13.96 32.86
N MET A 999 -11.61 12.87 33.60
CA MET A 999 -10.94 11.66 33.17
C MET A 999 -11.72 10.43 33.67
N VAL A 1000 -12.06 9.52 32.76
CA VAL A 1000 -12.77 8.27 33.06
C VAL A 1000 -12.14 7.09 32.33
N LEU A 1001 -12.46 5.89 32.79
CA LEU A 1001 -12.10 4.63 32.16
C LEU A 1001 -13.37 3.93 31.69
N VAL A 1002 -13.37 3.43 30.47
CA VAL A 1002 -14.50 2.75 29.84
C VAL A 1002 -14.12 1.30 29.56
N SER A 1003 -14.83 0.36 30.18
CA SER A 1003 -14.71 -1.07 29.92
C SER A 1003 -15.93 -1.53 29.12
N LEU A 1004 -15.67 -2.19 27.98
CA LEU A 1004 -16.68 -2.80 27.12
C LEU A 1004 -16.52 -4.31 27.14
N LYS A 1005 -17.63 -5.04 27.24
CA LYS A 1005 -17.66 -6.50 27.13
C LYS A 1005 -18.78 -6.93 26.20
N LEU A 1006 -18.51 -7.87 25.32
CA LEU A 1006 -19.49 -8.53 24.47
C LEU A 1006 -19.55 -9.99 24.87
N THR A 1007 -20.71 -10.48 25.27
CA THR A 1007 -20.93 -11.86 25.68
C THR A 1007 -21.95 -12.56 24.79
N ASP A 1008 -21.78 -13.86 24.59
CA ASP A 1008 -22.80 -14.68 23.95
C ASP A 1008 -23.95 -15.03 24.91
N ALA A 1009 -24.98 -15.72 24.41
CA ALA A 1009 -26.15 -16.08 25.19
C ALA A 1009 -25.84 -16.97 26.42
N SER A 1010 -24.68 -17.63 26.47
CA SER A 1010 -24.22 -18.42 27.62
C SER A 1010 -23.45 -17.60 28.66
N GLY A 1011 -23.22 -16.30 28.40
CA GLY A 1011 -22.41 -15.42 29.23
C GLY A 1011 -20.90 -15.53 28.97
N ARG A 1012 -20.48 -16.30 27.95
CA ARG A 1012 -19.07 -16.42 27.58
C ARG A 1012 -18.60 -15.15 26.88
N LEU A 1013 -17.42 -14.66 27.26
CA LEU A 1013 -16.79 -13.50 26.64
C LEU A 1013 -16.44 -13.77 25.18
N VAL A 1014 -16.88 -12.88 24.29
CA VAL A 1014 -16.62 -12.91 22.84
C VAL A 1014 -15.59 -11.85 22.46
N SER A 1015 -15.75 -10.64 22.99
CA SER A 1015 -14.83 -9.52 22.80
C SER A 1015 -14.84 -8.65 24.04
N GLU A 1016 -13.73 -7.97 24.31
CA GLU A 1016 -13.64 -6.93 25.33
C GLU A 1016 -12.72 -5.82 24.84
N ASN A 1017 -13.00 -4.60 25.27
CA ASN A 1017 -12.25 -3.42 24.88
C ASN A 1017 -12.20 -2.42 26.04
N PHE A 1018 -11.14 -1.63 26.10
CA PHE A 1018 -10.88 -0.72 27.20
C PHE A 1018 -10.37 0.63 26.68
N TYR A 1019 -10.87 1.72 27.25
CA TYR A 1019 -10.48 3.08 26.88
C TYR A 1019 -10.18 3.92 28.12
N TRP A 1020 -9.13 4.73 28.04
CA TRP A 1020 -8.93 5.88 28.90
C TRP A 1020 -9.42 7.11 28.14
N ARG A 1021 -10.46 7.79 28.64
CA ARG A 1021 -11.07 8.92 27.95
C ARG A 1021 -11.05 10.15 28.84
N ALA A 1022 -10.59 11.26 28.28
CA ALA A 1022 -10.59 12.54 28.94
C ALA A 1022 -11.50 13.53 28.20
N ARG A 1023 -11.94 14.57 28.91
CA ARG A 1023 -12.70 15.69 28.32
C ARG A 1023 -11.90 16.44 27.25
N ASP A 1024 -10.61 16.63 27.51
CA ASP A 1024 -9.67 17.37 26.69
C ASP A 1024 -8.26 16.79 26.85
N THR A 1025 -7.35 17.13 25.93
CA THR A 1025 -5.98 16.58 25.90
C THR A 1025 -5.21 16.80 27.21
N ALA A 1026 -5.40 17.93 27.88
CA ALA A 1026 -4.69 18.25 29.12
C ALA A 1026 -5.20 17.40 30.31
N SER A 1027 -6.48 17.01 30.30
CA SER A 1027 -7.09 16.22 31.37
C SER A 1027 -6.48 14.82 31.52
N TYR A 1028 -5.80 14.30 30.49
CA TYR A 1028 -5.03 13.05 30.58
C TYR A 1028 -3.91 13.10 31.63
N GLN A 1029 -3.45 14.29 32.04
CA GLN A 1029 -2.39 14.42 33.06
C GLN A 1029 -2.82 13.84 34.41
N ALA A 1030 -4.12 13.73 34.67
CA ALA A 1030 -4.65 13.06 35.86
C ALA A 1030 -4.15 11.62 36.02
N LEU A 1031 -3.79 10.95 34.92
CA LEU A 1031 -3.21 9.60 34.94
C LEU A 1031 -1.85 9.55 35.66
N ASN A 1032 -1.08 10.65 35.69
CA ASN A 1032 0.19 10.69 36.40
C ASN A 1032 0.03 10.60 37.93
N GLY A 1033 -1.15 10.95 38.45
CA GLY A 1033 -1.49 10.85 39.87
C GLY A 1033 -2.05 9.48 40.28
N LEU A 1034 -2.17 8.52 39.35
CA LEU A 1034 -2.72 7.20 39.64
C LEU A 1034 -1.78 6.44 40.59
N ALA A 1035 -2.31 5.94 41.70
CA ALA A 1035 -1.54 5.17 42.67
C ALA A 1035 -0.99 3.87 42.04
N PRO A 1036 0.14 3.33 42.54
CA PRO A 1036 0.65 2.03 42.10
C PRO A 1036 -0.41 0.93 42.26
N ALA A 1037 -0.69 0.18 41.20
CA ALA A 1037 -1.61 -0.94 41.23
C ALA A 1037 -0.95 -2.19 41.82
N THR A 1038 -1.74 -3.03 42.50
CA THR A 1038 -1.30 -4.31 43.06
C THR A 1038 -1.76 -5.45 42.17
N ILE A 1039 -0.81 -6.07 41.46
CA ILE A 1039 -1.08 -7.18 40.53
C ILE A 1039 -0.54 -8.48 41.11
N ALA A 1040 -1.44 -9.40 41.42
CA ALA A 1040 -1.09 -10.79 41.66
C ALA A 1040 -0.89 -11.48 40.31
N SER A 1041 0.20 -12.23 40.18
CA SER A 1041 0.54 -12.92 38.93
C SER A 1041 0.99 -14.35 39.18
N THR A 1042 0.56 -15.26 38.31
CA THR A 1042 0.98 -16.68 38.32
C THR A 1042 1.32 -17.12 36.91
N MET A 1043 2.23 -18.08 36.77
CA MET A 1043 2.63 -18.63 35.48
C MET A 1043 2.63 -20.16 35.55
N THR A 1044 2.09 -20.82 34.54
CA THR A 1044 2.13 -22.27 34.42
C THR A 1044 3.52 -22.77 34.02
N ALA A 1045 3.78 -24.06 34.21
CA ALA A 1045 4.93 -24.70 33.58
C ALA A 1045 4.81 -24.61 32.04
N PRO A 1046 5.94 -24.49 31.31
CA PRO A 1046 5.92 -24.55 29.86
C PRO A 1046 5.43 -25.89 29.34
N VAL A 1047 4.50 -25.87 28.37
CA VAL A 1047 3.96 -27.07 27.71
C VAL A 1047 4.31 -27.03 26.22
N VAL A 1048 4.77 -28.15 25.67
CA VAL A 1048 5.00 -28.26 24.22
C VAL A 1048 3.65 -28.44 23.53
N ASP A 1049 3.38 -27.62 22.52
CA ASP A 1049 2.17 -27.64 21.71
C ASP A 1049 2.54 -27.46 20.23
N GLY A 1050 2.68 -28.59 19.53
CA GLY A 1050 3.17 -28.63 18.14
C GLY A 1050 4.60 -28.11 18.02
N SER A 1051 4.81 -27.14 17.14
CA SER A 1051 6.10 -26.46 16.94
C SER A 1051 6.43 -25.42 18.02
N ASP A 1052 5.47 -25.11 18.89
CA ASP A 1052 5.60 -24.11 19.94
C ASP A 1052 5.77 -24.75 21.32
N ARG A 1053 6.27 -23.93 22.24
CA ARG A 1053 6.13 -24.10 23.67
C ARG A 1053 5.26 -22.96 24.19
N ALA A 1054 4.33 -23.26 25.08
CA ALA A 1054 3.37 -22.30 25.62
C ALA A 1054 3.50 -22.19 27.14
N VAL A 1055 3.41 -20.97 27.66
CA VAL A 1055 3.16 -20.68 29.07
C VAL A 1055 1.88 -19.86 29.20
N THR A 1056 1.14 -20.06 30.28
CA THR A 1056 -0.04 -19.27 30.60
C THR A 1056 0.23 -18.42 31.83
N VAL A 1057 0.09 -17.10 31.69
CA VAL A 1057 0.22 -16.12 32.76
C VAL A 1057 -1.17 -15.63 33.14
N THR A 1058 -1.53 -15.73 34.43
CA THR A 1058 -2.75 -15.12 34.97
C THR A 1058 -2.39 -13.89 35.76
N LEU A 1059 -2.95 -12.75 35.37
CA LEU A 1059 -2.86 -11.47 36.09
C LEU A 1059 -4.19 -11.20 36.79
N ALA A 1060 -4.14 -10.74 38.05
CA ALA A 1060 -5.31 -10.31 38.80
C ALA A 1060 -5.01 -8.99 39.52
N ASN A 1061 -5.88 -7.99 39.35
CA ASN A 1061 -5.79 -6.75 40.10
C ASN A 1061 -6.44 -6.92 41.48
N THR A 1062 -5.61 -7.09 42.51
CA THR A 1062 -6.02 -7.28 43.91
C THR A 1062 -5.98 -5.98 44.71
N GLY A 1063 -5.65 -4.85 44.06
CA GLY A 1063 -5.65 -3.53 44.67
C GLY A 1063 -7.00 -2.84 44.61
N THR A 1064 -7.00 -1.53 44.89
CA THR A 1064 -8.21 -0.67 44.87
C THR A 1064 -8.24 0.30 43.69
N VAL A 1065 -7.15 0.41 42.92
CA VAL A 1065 -7.05 1.28 41.74
C VAL A 1065 -6.84 0.46 40.47
N PRO A 1066 -7.27 0.95 39.29
CA PRO A 1066 -7.02 0.32 38.00
C PRO A 1066 -5.54 0.12 37.71
N ALA A 1067 -5.19 -0.99 37.06
CA ALA A 1067 -3.89 -1.20 36.45
C ALA A 1067 -3.98 -0.91 34.96
N LEU A 1068 -3.15 -0.02 34.45
CA LEU A 1068 -3.18 0.39 33.05
C LEU A 1068 -1.93 -0.05 32.30
N ASN A 1069 -2.14 -0.52 31.07
CA ASN A 1069 -1.10 -0.81 30.09
C ASN A 1069 -0.04 -1.81 30.60
N ALA A 1070 -0.46 -2.85 31.29
CA ALA A 1070 0.41 -3.89 31.83
C ALA A 1070 1.02 -4.73 30.70
N LYS A 1071 2.33 -4.57 30.49
CA LYS A 1071 3.16 -5.25 29.50
C LYS A 1071 3.87 -6.46 30.13
N LEU A 1072 3.79 -7.59 29.44
CA LEU A 1072 4.53 -8.81 29.70
C LEU A 1072 5.69 -8.93 28.69
N THR A 1073 6.88 -9.30 29.17
CA THR A 1073 8.04 -9.64 28.32
C THR A 1073 8.59 -11.00 28.72
N LEU A 1074 8.57 -11.96 27.79
CA LEU A 1074 9.14 -13.29 27.96
C LEU A 1074 10.67 -13.23 27.90
N ILE A 1075 11.33 -13.72 28.95
CA ILE A 1075 12.79 -13.70 29.07
C ILE A 1075 13.34 -15.10 29.38
N GLY A 1076 14.54 -15.37 28.91
CA GLY A 1076 15.31 -16.54 29.30
C GLY A 1076 16.06 -16.33 30.61
N ALA A 1077 16.77 -17.37 31.08
CA ALA A 1077 17.54 -17.34 32.32
C ALA A 1077 18.61 -16.23 32.40
N SER A 1078 19.11 -15.74 31.26
CA SER A 1078 20.07 -14.63 31.17
C SER A 1078 19.43 -13.23 31.27
N GLY A 1079 18.10 -13.15 31.39
CA GLY A 1079 17.35 -11.88 31.32
C GLY A 1079 17.14 -11.34 29.91
N LYS A 1080 17.70 -11.99 28.86
CA LYS A 1080 17.44 -11.62 27.46
C LYS A 1080 16.05 -12.07 27.02
N ARG A 1081 15.43 -11.27 26.13
CA ARG A 1081 14.14 -11.61 25.49
C ARG A 1081 14.23 -12.95 24.77
N ILE A 1082 13.16 -13.73 24.85
CA ILE A 1082 12.92 -14.88 23.97
C ILE A 1082 12.09 -14.37 22.80
N LEU A 1083 12.66 -14.41 21.59
CA LEU A 1083 12.01 -13.96 20.36
C LEU A 1083 12.16 -15.03 19.26
N PRO A 1084 11.17 -15.18 18.36
CA PRO A 1084 9.84 -14.55 18.45
C PRO A 1084 9.03 -15.09 19.64
N ALA A 1085 8.14 -14.26 20.18
CA ALA A 1085 7.17 -14.65 21.20
C ALA A 1085 5.78 -14.09 20.84
N PHE A 1086 4.78 -14.96 20.82
CA PHE A 1086 3.42 -14.66 20.37
C PHE A 1086 2.48 -14.65 21.58
N TYR A 1087 1.95 -13.47 21.89
CA TYR A 1087 1.07 -13.26 23.04
C TYR A 1087 -0.39 -13.25 22.58
N SER A 1088 -1.25 -13.99 23.29
CA SER A 1088 -2.69 -13.94 23.04
C SER A 1088 -3.27 -12.54 23.27
N ASP A 1089 -2.71 -11.81 24.24
CA ASP A 1089 -2.99 -10.41 24.55
C ASP A 1089 -1.80 -9.82 25.33
N ASN A 1090 -1.63 -8.51 25.35
CA ASN A 1090 -0.58 -7.81 26.10
C ASN A 1090 -0.97 -6.32 26.24
N TYR A 1091 -0.21 -5.53 27.00
CA TYR A 1091 -0.54 -4.13 27.26
C TYR A 1091 -1.97 -3.96 27.85
N VAL A 1092 -2.34 -4.88 28.75
CA VAL A 1092 -3.72 -5.03 29.24
C VAL A 1092 -4.06 -4.02 30.33
N ALA A 1093 -5.33 -3.67 30.43
CA ALA A 1093 -5.88 -2.90 31.55
C ALA A 1093 -6.78 -3.79 32.41
N LEU A 1094 -6.72 -3.63 33.73
CA LEU A 1094 -7.51 -4.40 34.71
C LEU A 1094 -8.10 -3.46 35.75
N LEU A 1095 -9.43 -3.41 35.83
CA LEU A 1095 -10.10 -2.77 36.97
C LEU A 1095 -9.90 -3.61 38.24
N PRO A 1096 -9.99 -3.01 39.45
CA PRO A 1096 -9.97 -3.75 40.70
C PRO A 1096 -10.93 -4.96 40.70
N GLY A 1097 -10.40 -6.12 41.10
CA GLY A 1097 -11.11 -7.40 41.10
C GLY A 1097 -11.11 -8.16 39.77
N GLU A 1098 -10.69 -7.53 38.66
CA GLU A 1098 -10.60 -8.20 37.37
C GLU A 1098 -9.37 -9.09 37.25
N ARG A 1099 -9.51 -10.12 36.40
CA ARG A 1099 -8.46 -11.09 36.07
C ARG A 1099 -8.36 -11.27 34.57
N LYS A 1100 -7.16 -11.53 34.09
CA LYS A 1100 -6.87 -11.82 32.68
C LYS A 1100 -5.87 -12.96 32.58
N THR A 1101 -6.13 -13.86 31.66
CA THR A 1101 -5.23 -14.97 31.33
C THR A 1101 -4.62 -14.71 29.96
N ILE A 1102 -3.29 -14.79 29.88
CA ILE A 1102 -2.50 -14.53 28.67
C ILE A 1102 -1.67 -15.76 28.38
N THR A 1103 -1.80 -16.31 27.17
CA THR A 1103 -0.93 -17.39 26.70
C THR A 1103 0.19 -16.79 25.87
N ILE A 1104 1.43 -17.22 26.15
CA ILE A 1104 2.64 -16.80 25.45
C ILE A 1104 3.24 -18.03 24.78
N ARG A 1105 3.36 -18.00 23.46
CA ARG A 1105 3.93 -19.07 22.64
C ARG A 1105 5.30 -18.66 22.11
N TYR A 1106 6.24 -19.58 22.07
CA TYR A 1106 7.60 -19.37 21.56
C TYR A 1106 8.14 -20.68 20.97
N PRO A 1107 9.19 -20.66 20.13
CA PRO A 1107 9.68 -21.87 19.46
C PRO A 1107 10.00 -23.02 20.43
N ALA A 1108 9.53 -24.23 20.14
CA ALA A 1108 9.77 -25.41 20.98
C ALA A 1108 11.25 -25.78 21.07
N SER A 1109 12.08 -25.37 20.10
CA SER A 1109 13.53 -25.53 20.10
C SER A 1109 14.23 -24.81 21.26
N ILE A 1110 13.57 -23.81 21.85
CA ILE A 1110 14.06 -23.12 23.05
C ILE A 1110 13.65 -23.94 24.27
N VAL A 1111 14.63 -24.55 24.92
CA VAL A 1111 14.45 -25.47 26.07
C VAL A 1111 14.73 -24.82 27.43
N THR A 1112 15.26 -23.60 27.44
CA THR A 1112 15.54 -22.87 28.68
C THR A 1112 14.23 -22.53 29.41
N ARG A 1113 14.22 -22.69 30.74
CA ARG A 1113 13.04 -22.33 31.55
C ARG A 1113 12.83 -20.81 31.44
N PRO A 1114 11.67 -20.34 30.95
CA PRO A 1114 11.43 -18.92 30.81
C PRO A 1114 10.99 -18.31 32.15
N SER A 1115 11.10 -16.98 32.23
CA SER A 1115 10.36 -16.15 33.16
C SER A 1115 9.67 -15.03 32.39
N VAL A 1116 8.74 -14.32 33.03
CA VAL A 1116 8.05 -13.19 32.42
C VAL A 1116 8.24 -11.95 33.29
N THR A 1117 8.76 -10.87 32.72
CA THR A 1117 8.75 -9.57 33.40
C THR A 1117 7.44 -8.85 33.15
N LEU A 1118 6.99 -8.10 34.15
CA LEU A 1118 5.76 -7.31 34.13
C LEU A 1118 6.12 -5.86 34.43
N ARG A 1119 5.62 -4.91 33.63
CA ARG A 1119 5.66 -3.46 33.90
C ARG A 1119 4.40 -2.80 33.33
N GLY A 1120 4.10 -1.55 33.67
CA GLY A 1120 2.96 -0.84 33.07
C GLY A 1120 2.94 0.64 33.44
N TRP A 1121 1.81 1.32 33.18
CA TRP A 1121 1.68 2.75 33.47
C TRP A 1121 1.85 3.06 34.97
N ASN A 1122 1.14 2.30 35.80
CA ASN A 1122 1.18 2.34 37.26
C ASN A 1122 1.39 0.95 37.87
N VAL A 1123 1.97 0.02 37.11
CA VAL A 1123 2.32 -1.34 37.57
C VAL A 1123 3.83 -1.40 37.77
N GLY A 1124 4.26 -1.69 39.00
CA GLY A 1124 5.67 -1.83 39.34
C GLY A 1124 6.33 -3.03 38.64
N GLU A 1125 7.64 -2.97 38.45
CA GLU A 1125 8.38 -4.06 37.83
C GLU A 1125 8.33 -5.32 38.71
N ALA A 1126 7.96 -6.44 38.09
CA ALA A 1126 7.95 -7.75 38.73
C ALA A 1126 8.45 -8.83 37.76
N THR A 1127 8.91 -9.97 38.29
CA THR A 1127 9.24 -11.16 37.50
C THR A 1127 8.43 -12.35 37.99
N VAL A 1128 7.74 -13.03 37.09
CA VAL A 1128 6.89 -14.18 37.35
C VAL A 1128 7.58 -15.45 36.86
N GLY A 1129 7.48 -16.55 37.61
CA GLY A 1129 7.97 -17.86 37.17
C GLY A 1129 9.41 -18.21 37.55
N ARG A 1130 9.96 -17.56 38.59
CA ARG A 1130 11.20 -18.01 39.24
C ARG A 1130 10.97 -19.27 40.06
#